data_AF-A0A0A1XDQ6-F1
#
_entry.id   AF-A0A0A1XDQ6-F1
#
_cell.length_a   1.000
_cell.length_b   1.000
_cell.length_c   1.000
_cell.angle_alpha   90.00
_cell.angle_beta   90.00
_cell.angle_gamma   90.00
#
_symmetry.space_group_name_H-M   'P 1'
#
loop_
_entity.id
_entity.type
_entity.pdbx_description
1 polymer ?
#
loop_
_entity_poly.entity_id
_entity_poly.type
_entity_poly.pdbx_seq_one_letter_code
_entity_poly.pdbx_strand_id
1 'polypeptide(L)'
;MYFHENTGLDRKLYNEGYDLCYSISTSGSTGLPKIVQVPYSCVEPNILVLCSLLKLSEKDVIYLCAPSTFDPFVVDLFLALNSGATLLICPANLRLNPKKMLSILWPRGQRGLKGTTILQATPSFFRLFGEVLIREVILHENNSLRCLILGGENFPSRKEWNSWLPNVPVKTRIFNIYGTTEVSCWSTIHECDFNDQWERAPIGTALDDDTTLYITDSNGKELLGTCEGVLKIGSATRKCYIPSTDGLLRHKNDEMCFRNTGDLVFRDEFGRVFYIGRTDSIIKRLGVRFNLESLQQKIQKILNSTSSNVKCIWHEETRKLVCFVQTISNADATELMHIRRRLIQNLLEIDRPDDIVFISSFPLNSHGKIDSQTLMKKIANKSFTSSADPKGIFHTFITETLGVDLMRKNASEASIENMPGLNMSFNAAGGTSFQALSLVSQIGAILEHQCDQNELLAMLLSSQHSLETIMNFLAACSVSKLQVISKTLPVNSSSYVKKRFKFLWSTSLNKCVDSAPCIVGDKWVCVGSHSHILKTLDTQLGAPMAVLELPDRIECKVEIVSNMNTSYIAVVGCYDQHVYAFNFTNGHIYWRIDLGGLIKAKPLSCATGLVVATYGEQFNVVCISLKTKNYIWRKKIGTKGIFANPVAMNSREVIICTLDGSYCRILSNSGILLWLRKCESPIFSSPVVISEDSVILVAEVAGKVHICNAENGELMKTFCAGYPIFSALTILEDIGSKRNVLFGCYDKHVYCLRYQSLVEKTLQRACKLDLLWKKQLESNIFASPLVISLQEAVYVLCCSTSGLIALLHIETGEMIAKYKLSAEIFSTPCNLNNQIFIGCRDNFLYSFSIH
;
A
#
# COMPACT_ATOMS: atom_id res chain seq x y z
N MET A 1 -13.99 -15.14 -18.74
CA MET A 1 -15.41 -15.39 -18.47
C MET A 1 -15.68 -16.83 -18.82
N TYR A 2 -16.43 -17.53 -17.98
CA TYR A 2 -16.86 -18.90 -18.23
C TYR A 2 -18.36 -18.86 -18.50
N PHE A 3 -18.79 -19.28 -19.69
CA PHE A 3 -20.20 -19.50 -20.00
C PHE A 3 -20.59 -20.90 -19.53
N HIS A 4 -21.75 -21.02 -18.90
CA HIS A 4 -22.23 -22.29 -18.38
C HIS A 4 -23.09 -22.97 -19.46
N GLU A 5 -22.62 -24.11 -19.97
CA GLU A 5 -23.45 -25.05 -20.72
C GLU A 5 -23.95 -26.11 -19.75
N ASN A 6 -25.20 -26.56 -19.93
CA ASN A 6 -25.90 -27.51 -19.08
C ASN A 6 -25.23 -28.91 -19.06
N THR A 7 -24.02 -28.98 -18.51
CA THR A 7 -23.10 -30.13 -18.50
C THR A 7 -22.63 -30.39 -17.07
N GLY A 8 -22.39 -31.66 -16.73
CA GLY A 8 -22.57 -32.24 -15.39
C GLY A 8 -21.82 -31.63 -14.18
N LEU A 9 -20.91 -30.66 -14.33
CA LEU A 9 -20.29 -29.94 -13.21
C LEU A 9 -21.20 -28.85 -12.61
N ASP A 10 -22.14 -28.30 -13.38
CA ASP A 10 -23.08 -27.26 -12.95
C ASP A 10 -24.29 -27.76 -12.17
N ARG A 11 -24.41 -29.08 -12.01
CA ARG A 11 -25.59 -29.73 -11.44
C ARG A 11 -25.93 -29.28 -10.03
N LYS A 12 -25.00 -28.78 -9.20
CA LYS A 12 -25.32 -28.42 -7.81
C LYS A 12 -26.09 -27.09 -7.70
N LEU A 13 -25.64 -26.04 -8.38
CA LEU A 13 -26.33 -24.74 -8.45
C LEU A 13 -27.58 -24.81 -9.35
N TYR A 14 -27.51 -25.60 -10.43
CA TYR A 14 -28.65 -25.88 -11.30
C TYR A 14 -29.75 -26.65 -10.57
N ASN A 15 -29.41 -27.68 -9.77
CA ASN A 15 -30.36 -28.40 -8.91
C ASN A 15 -30.86 -27.55 -7.73
N GLU A 16 -30.17 -26.47 -7.38
CA GLU A 16 -30.56 -25.49 -6.35
C GLU A 16 -31.34 -24.29 -6.92
N GLY A 17 -31.64 -24.28 -8.23
CA GLY A 17 -32.54 -23.31 -8.89
C GLY A 17 -31.88 -22.07 -9.50
N TYR A 18 -30.55 -22.01 -9.59
CA TYR A 18 -29.83 -20.94 -10.26
C TYR A 18 -29.46 -21.33 -11.69
N ASP A 19 -30.16 -20.77 -12.68
CA ASP A 19 -29.79 -20.88 -14.09
C ASP A 19 -28.66 -19.90 -14.40
N LEU A 20 -27.41 -20.34 -14.26
CA LEU A 20 -26.22 -19.50 -14.44
C LEU A 20 -25.99 -19.16 -15.91
N CYS A 21 -25.74 -17.88 -16.20
CA CYS A 21 -25.37 -17.42 -17.53
C CYS A 21 -23.85 -17.40 -17.71
N TYR A 22 -23.13 -16.72 -16.80
CA TYR A 22 -21.67 -16.62 -16.87
C TYR A 22 -21.02 -16.40 -15.50
N SER A 23 -19.72 -16.69 -15.43
CA SER A 23 -18.86 -16.33 -14.30
C SER A 23 -17.70 -15.43 -14.76
N ILE A 24 -17.41 -14.36 -14.01
CA ILE A 24 -16.35 -13.40 -14.32
C ILE A 24 -15.51 -13.05 -13.09
N SER A 25 -14.21 -12.84 -13.28
CA SER A 25 -13.31 -12.39 -12.22
C SER A 25 -13.17 -10.88 -12.27
N THR A 26 -13.35 -10.20 -11.13
CA THR A 26 -13.15 -8.75 -11.01
C THR A 26 -12.07 -8.42 -9.99
N SER A 27 -11.33 -7.32 -10.17
CA SER A 27 -10.37 -6.84 -9.17
C SER A 27 -11.16 -6.35 -7.95
N GLY A 28 -11.17 -7.11 -6.85
CA GLY A 28 -11.80 -6.68 -5.61
C GLY A 28 -11.14 -5.41 -5.07
N SER A 29 -11.89 -4.60 -4.31
CA SER A 29 -11.36 -3.45 -3.55
C SER A 29 -10.28 -3.83 -2.53
N THR A 30 -10.13 -5.13 -2.24
CA THR A 30 -9.11 -5.73 -1.37
C THR A 30 -7.86 -6.19 -2.14
N GLY A 31 -7.79 -6.00 -3.46
CA GLY A 31 -6.65 -6.41 -4.30
C GLY A 31 -6.64 -7.89 -4.73
N LEU A 32 -7.49 -8.74 -4.14
CA LEU A 32 -7.70 -10.12 -4.60
C LEU A 32 -8.81 -10.18 -5.67
N PRO A 33 -8.63 -10.97 -6.74
CA PRO A 33 -9.70 -11.17 -7.72
C PRO A 33 -10.88 -11.89 -7.07
N LYS A 34 -12.08 -11.33 -7.18
CA LYS A 34 -13.33 -11.99 -6.75
C LYS A 34 -14.03 -12.58 -7.96
N ILE A 35 -14.62 -13.77 -7.80
CA ILE A 35 -15.44 -14.40 -8.83
C ILE A 35 -16.89 -14.00 -8.58
N VAL A 36 -17.53 -13.46 -9.61
CA VAL A 36 -18.96 -13.17 -9.63
C VAL A 36 -19.62 -14.15 -10.58
N GLN A 37 -20.60 -14.90 -10.08
CA GLN A 37 -21.41 -15.84 -10.85
C GLN A 37 -22.76 -15.17 -11.12
N VAL A 38 -23.13 -15.06 -12.39
CA VAL A 38 -24.25 -14.23 -12.84
C VAL A 38 -25.33 -15.13 -13.44
N PRO A 39 -26.50 -15.26 -12.77
CA PRO A 39 -27.67 -15.94 -13.31
C PRO A 39 -28.23 -15.26 -14.57
N TYR A 40 -28.86 -16.03 -15.46
CA TYR A 40 -29.59 -15.52 -16.62
C TYR A 40 -30.66 -14.51 -16.22
N SER A 41 -31.40 -14.78 -15.13
CA SER A 41 -32.40 -13.88 -14.55
C SER A 41 -31.85 -12.51 -14.12
N CYS A 42 -30.53 -12.39 -13.92
CA CYS A 42 -29.87 -11.11 -13.64
C CYS A 42 -29.48 -10.34 -14.91
N VAL A 43 -29.30 -11.04 -16.03
CA VAL A 43 -28.89 -10.48 -17.32
C VAL A 43 -30.10 -9.99 -18.10
N GLU A 44 -31.13 -10.82 -18.21
CA GLU A 44 -32.30 -10.57 -19.06
C GLU A 44 -32.98 -9.21 -18.82
N PRO A 45 -33.29 -8.78 -17.58
CA PRO A 45 -33.92 -7.47 -17.34
C PRO A 45 -33.07 -6.31 -17.86
N ASN A 46 -31.74 -6.41 -17.72
CA ASN A 46 -30.80 -5.40 -18.20
C ASN A 46 -30.88 -5.26 -19.73
N ILE A 47 -30.91 -6.39 -20.45
CA ILE A 47 -30.99 -6.43 -21.92
C ILE A 47 -32.33 -5.88 -22.41
N LEU A 48 -33.45 -6.31 -21.82
CA LEU A 48 -34.79 -5.88 -22.25
C LEU A 48 -35.00 -4.38 -22.10
N VAL A 49 -34.59 -3.82 -20.95
CA VAL A 49 -34.65 -2.37 -20.71
C VAL A 49 -33.77 -1.62 -21.70
N LEU A 50 -32.51 -2.03 -21.87
CA LEU A 50 -31.58 -1.34 -22.76
C LEU A 50 -32.03 -1.43 -24.23
N CYS A 51 -32.55 -2.57 -24.69
CA CYS A 51 -33.13 -2.72 -26.03
C CYS A 51 -34.25 -1.70 -26.27
N SER A 52 -35.15 -1.53 -25.30
CA SER A 52 -36.26 -0.58 -25.37
C SER A 52 -35.78 0.87 -25.33
N LEU A 53 -34.95 1.23 -24.34
CA LEU A 53 -34.44 2.60 -24.13
C LEU A 53 -33.59 3.09 -25.30
N LEU A 54 -32.73 2.21 -25.82
CA LEU A 54 -31.90 2.48 -26.99
C LEU A 54 -32.65 2.26 -28.30
N LYS A 55 -33.90 1.79 -28.30
CA LYS A 55 -34.70 1.53 -29.52
C LYS A 55 -33.94 0.66 -30.53
N LEU A 56 -33.38 -0.46 -30.08
CA LEU A 56 -32.62 -1.38 -30.92
C LEU A 56 -33.52 -2.10 -31.94
N SER A 57 -32.98 -2.38 -33.12
CA SER A 57 -33.67 -3.10 -34.21
C SER A 57 -32.68 -3.88 -35.07
N GLU A 58 -33.20 -4.68 -36.00
CA GLU A 58 -32.42 -5.47 -36.96
C GLU A 58 -31.58 -4.60 -37.91
N LYS A 59 -31.85 -3.29 -37.95
CA LYS A 59 -31.11 -2.32 -38.78
C LYS A 59 -29.79 -1.89 -38.16
N ASP A 60 -29.55 -2.23 -36.90
CA ASP A 60 -28.42 -1.75 -36.11
C ASP A 60 -27.14 -2.56 -36.30
N VAL A 61 -26.02 -1.88 -36.08
CA VAL A 61 -24.69 -2.45 -36.00
C VAL A 61 -24.10 -2.07 -34.65
N ILE A 62 -23.94 -3.06 -33.79
CA ILE A 62 -23.35 -2.91 -32.45
C ILE A 62 -21.89 -3.30 -32.53
N TYR A 63 -20.98 -2.40 -32.13
CA TYR A 63 -19.58 -2.77 -32.00
C TYR A 63 -19.33 -3.46 -30.66
N LEU A 64 -18.84 -4.71 -30.70
CA LEU A 64 -18.44 -5.46 -29.52
C LEU A 64 -17.11 -4.93 -28.97
N CYS A 65 -17.19 -3.81 -28.25
CA CYS A 65 -16.04 -3.06 -27.78
C CYS A 65 -15.38 -3.71 -26.57
N ALA A 66 -16.17 -4.24 -25.64
CA ALA A 66 -15.64 -4.87 -24.44
C ALA A 66 -14.93 -6.21 -24.77
N PRO A 67 -13.82 -6.56 -24.09
CA PRO A 67 -13.24 -7.90 -24.18
C PRO A 67 -14.15 -8.91 -23.46
N SER A 68 -14.07 -10.19 -23.85
CA SER A 68 -14.81 -11.28 -23.16
C SER A 68 -14.40 -11.51 -21.71
N THR A 69 -13.38 -10.81 -21.20
CA THR A 69 -13.00 -10.81 -19.78
C THR A 69 -13.70 -9.73 -18.96
N PHE A 70 -14.57 -8.92 -19.58
CA PHE A 70 -15.32 -7.84 -18.93
C PHE A 70 -16.82 -7.99 -19.20
N ASP A 71 -17.67 -7.72 -18.21
CA ASP A 71 -19.11 -7.99 -18.23
C ASP A 71 -19.93 -7.20 -19.28
N PRO A 72 -19.56 -5.98 -19.73
CA PRO A 72 -20.27 -5.31 -20.82
C PRO A 72 -20.17 -6.04 -22.17
N PHE A 73 -19.26 -7.02 -22.31
CA PHE A 73 -19.23 -7.94 -23.46
C PHE A 73 -20.54 -8.73 -23.58
N VAL A 74 -21.06 -9.19 -22.44
CA VAL A 74 -22.32 -9.96 -22.38
C VAL A 74 -23.49 -9.07 -22.78
N VAL A 75 -23.47 -7.80 -22.36
CA VAL A 75 -24.49 -6.82 -22.73
C VAL A 75 -24.48 -6.58 -24.24
N ASP A 76 -23.35 -6.20 -24.84
CA ASP A 76 -23.26 -5.96 -26.29
C ASP A 76 -23.70 -7.19 -27.12
N LEU A 77 -23.29 -8.38 -26.68
CA LEU A 77 -23.66 -9.65 -27.33
C LEU A 77 -25.18 -9.88 -27.30
N PHE A 78 -25.81 -9.82 -26.12
CA PHE A 78 -27.24 -10.10 -25.99
C PHE A 78 -28.13 -8.97 -26.52
N LEU A 79 -27.68 -7.71 -26.50
CA LEU A 79 -28.37 -6.62 -27.20
C LEU A 79 -28.48 -6.91 -28.70
N ALA A 80 -27.42 -7.41 -29.32
CA ALA A 80 -27.44 -7.74 -30.74
C ALA A 80 -28.36 -8.93 -31.03
N LEU A 81 -28.20 -10.02 -30.27
CA LEU A 81 -28.99 -11.24 -30.45
C LEU A 81 -30.48 -11.03 -30.20
N ASN A 82 -30.85 -10.25 -29.16
CA ASN A 82 -32.25 -10.00 -28.81
C ASN A 82 -32.96 -9.10 -29.84
N SER A 83 -32.25 -8.17 -30.47
CA SER A 83 -32.83 -7.21 -31.41
C SER A 83 -32.66 -7.57 -32.89
N GLY A 84 -32.03 -8.71 -33.19
CA GLY A 84 -31.68 -9.11 -34.56
C GLY A 84 -30.62 -8.21 -35.21
N ALA A 85 -29.89 -7.43 -34.42
CA ALA A 85 -28.89 -6.49 -34.91
C ALA A 85 -27.60 -7.20 -35.32
N THR A 86 -26.77 -6.54 -36.12
CA THR A 86 -25.45 -7.05 -36.51
C THR A 86 -24.43 -6.75 -35.41
N LEU A 87 -23.65 -7.77 -35.00
CA LEU A 87 -22.54 -7.61 -34.06
C LEU A 87 -21.21 -7.49 -34.81
N LEU A 88 -20.57 -6.33 -34.74
CA LEU A 88 -19.26 -6.07 -35.33
C LEU A 88 -18.15 -6.44 -34.35
N ILE A 89 -17.32 -7.41 -34.71
CA ILE A 89 -16.20 -7.90 -33.89
C ILE A 89 -14.88 -7.56 -34.59
N CYS A 90 -13.95 -6.97 -33.84
CA CYS A 90 -12.64 -6.57 -34.34
C CYS A 90 -11.52 -7.21 -33.51
N PRO A 91 -10.43 -7.71 -34.13
CA PRO A 91 -9.25 -8.17 -33.43
C PRO A 91 -8.69 -7.14 -32.44
N ALA A 92 -8.34 -7.58 -31.23
CA ALA A 92 -7.94 -6.70 -30.13
C ALA A 92 -6.71 -5.82 -30.45
N ASN A 93 -5.78 -6.31 -31.27
CA ASN A 93 -4.57 -5.59 -31.68
C ASN A 93 -4.86 -4.34 -32.53
N LEU A 94 -6.03 -4.25 -33.18
CA LEU A 94 -6.41 -3.09 -33.99
C LEU A 94 -6.96 -1.94 -33.15
N ARG A 95 -7.40 -2.20 -31.91
CA ARG A 95 -8.03 -1.22 -31.01
C ARG A 95 -7.12 -0.05 -30.63
N LEU A 96 -5.80 -0.23 -30.70
CA LEU A 96 -4.80 0.81 -30.39
C LEU A 96 -4.48 1.72 -31.58
N ASN A 97 -5.12 1.52 -32.75
CA ASN A 97 -4.93 2.35 -33.93
C ASN A 97 -6.23 3.09 -34.30
N PRO A 98 -6.40 4.36 -33.85
CA PRO A 98 -7.64 5.10 -34.01
C PRO A 98 -8.07 5.30 -35.48
N LYS A 99 -7.11 5.55 -36.37
CA LYS A 99 -7.39 5.73 -37.81
C LYS A 99 -7.91 4.45 -38.45
N LYS A 100 -7.29 3.30 -38.14
CA LYS A 100 -7.79 2.00 -38.60
C LYS A 100 -9.15 1.67 -38.01
N MET A 101 -9.34 1.92 -36.70
CA MET A 101 -10.63 1.72 -36.04
C MET A 101 -11.73 2.57 -36.69
N LEU A 102 -11.49 3.84 -37.01
CA LEU A 102 -12.46 4.66 -37.73
C LEU A 102 -12.90 4.03 -39.06
N SER A 103 -11.94 3.53 -39.85
CA SER A 103 -12.25 2.89 -41.14
C SER A 103 -13.02 1.56 -41.00
N ILE A 104 -12.86 0.86 -39.88
CA ILE A 104 -13.56 -0.41 -39.59
C ILE A 104 -14.96 -0.12 -39.04
N LEU A 105 -15.07 0.80 -38.09
CA LEU A 105 -16.34 1.13 -37.44
C LEU A 105 -17.28 1.88 -38.38
N TRP A 106 -16.73 2.73 -39.26
CA TRP A 106 -17.49 3.54 -40.21
C TRP A 106 -16.83 3.54 -41.60
N PRO A 107 -16.91 2.42 -42.34
CA PRO A 107 -16.29 2.30 -43.66
C PRO A 107 -16.98 3.22 -44.67
N ARG A 108 -16.34 4.36 -44.98
CA ARG A 108 -16.84 5.30 -45.99
C ARG A 108 -16.68 4.70 -47.38
N GLY A 109 -17.79 4.48 -48.10
CA GLY A 109 -17.79 4.15 -49.53
C GLY A 109 -17.60 2.66 -49.89
N GLN A 110 -17.50 1.74 -48.93
CA GLN A 110 -17.54 0.30 -49.21
C GLN A 110 -18.99 -0.14 -49.42
N ARG A 111 -19.34 -0.53 -50.65
CA ARG A 111 -20.70 -0.96 -51.01
C ARG A 111 -21.12 -2.15 -50.15
N GLY A 112 -22.19 -1.98 -49.37
CA GLY A 112 -22.87 -3.06 -48.65
C GLY A 112 -22.58 -3.15 -47.14
N LEU A 113 -21.59 -2.43 -46.60
CA LEU A 113 -21.31 -2.44 -45.15
C LEU A 113 -21.92 -1.21 -44.46
N LYS A 114 -22.83 -1.44 -43.52
CA LYS A 114 -23.37 -0.39 -42.65
C LYS A 114 -22.34 -0.05 -41.57
N GLY A 115 -22.16 1.24 -41.29
CA GLY A 115 -21.34 1.69 -40.16
C GLY A 115 -21.99 1.39 -38.81
N THR A 116 -21.19 1.44 -37.76
CA THR A 116 -21.61 1.24 -36.37
C THR A 116 -22.70 2.25 -36.01
N THR A 117 -23.81 1.76 -35.44
CA THR A 117 -24.93 2.60 -34.98
C THR A 117 -24.98 2.68 -33.46
N ILE A 118 -24.50 1.64 -32.76
CA ILE A 118 -24.41 1.58 -31.29
C ILE A 118 -22.97 1.36 -30.87
N LEU A 119 -22.47 2.27 -30.04
CA LEU A 119 -21.14 2.17 -29.45
C LEU A 119 -21.24 2.28 -27.93
N GLN A 120 -21.05 1.16 -27.25
CA GLN A 120 -20.78 1.12 -25.81
C GLN A 120 -19.25 1.10 -25.60
N ALA A 121 -18.71 2.05 -24.85
CA ALA A 121 -17.27 2.12 -24.60
C ALA A 121 -16.93 2.74 -23.25
N THR A 122 -15.72 2.48 -22.77
CA THR A 122 -15.13 3.28 -21.70
C THR A 122 -14.74 4.66 -22.23
N PRO A 123 -14.87 5.75 -21.45
CA PRO A 123 -14.35 7.07 -21.79
C PRO A 123 -12.89 7.06 -22.27
N SER A 124 -11.99 6.29 -21.65
CA SER A 124 -10.57 6.19 -22.06
C SER A 124 -10.39 5.62 -23.46
N PHE A 125 -11.12 4.56 -23.82
CA PHE A 125 -11.12 4.04 -25.19
C PHE A 125 -11.62 5.08 -26.19
N PHE A 126 -12.72 5.78 -25.89
CA PHE A 126 -13.28 6.77 -26.79
C PHE A 126 -12.32 7.95 -27.03
N ARG A 127 -11.58 8.37 -26.00
CA ARG A 127 -10.53 9.41 -26.11
C ARG A 127 -9.42 9.06 -27.10
N LEU A 128 -9.17 7.79 -27.40
CA LEU A 128 -8.14 7.39 -28.37
C LEU A 128 -8.39 7.97 -29.77
N PHE A 129 -9.65 8.22 -30.14
CA PHE A 129 -9.97 8.86 -31.42
C PHE A 129 -9.46 10.31 -31.50
N GLY A 130 -9.30 10.98 -30.36
CA GLY A 130 -8.89 12.38 -30.30
C GLY A 130 -10.03 13.34 -30.60
N GLU A 131 -9.98 14.52 -29.98
CA GLU A 131 -11.05 15.52 -30.01
C GLU A 131 -11.52 15.87 -31.42
N VAL A 132 -10.58 16.09 -32.34
CA VAL A 132 -10.87 16.50 -33.73
C VAL A 132 -11.69 15.42 -34.45
N LEU A 133 -11.30 14.15 -34.36
CA LEU A 133 -12.01 13.07 -35.04
C LEU A 133 -13.35 12.76 -34.36
N ILE A 134 -13.41 12.85 -33.03
CA ILE A 134 -14.67 12.73 -32.30
C ILE A 134 -15.68 13.77 -32.81
N ARG A 135 -15.26 15.04 -32.86
CA ARG A 135 -16.07 16.16 -33.28
C ARG A 135 -16.46 16.11 -34.75
N GLU A 136 -15.48 16.00 -35.64
CA GLU A 136 -15.67 16.21 -37.07
C GLU A 136 -16.07 14.93 -37.83
N VAL A 137 -15.89 13.75 -37.22
CA VAL A 137 -16.14 12.46 -37.88
C VAL A 137 -17.16 11.62 -37.13
N ILE A 138 -16.99 11.40 -35.82
CA ILE A 138 -17.81 10.43 -35.07
C ILE A 138 -19.17 11.01 -34.70
N LEU A 139 -19.20 12.21 -34.11
CA LEU A 139 -20.42 12.88 -33.67
C LEU A 139 -21.04 13.79 -34.74
N HIS A 140 -20.41 13.91 -35.90
CA HIS A 140 -20.95 14.64 -37.04
C HIS A 140 -22.25 13.99 -37.53
N GLU A 141 -23.22 14.82 -37.98
CA GLU A 141 -24.53 14.37 -38.50
C GLU A 141 -24.47 13.35 -39.65
N ASN A 142 -23.35 13.24 -40.38
CA ASN A 142 -23.17 12.32 -41.50
C ASN A 142 -22.68 10.93 -41.08
N ASN A 143 -22.33 10.74 -39.80
CA ASN A 143 -21.95 9.45 -39.26
C ASN A 143 -23.18 8.56 -39.01
N SER A 144 -23.06 7.24 -39.05
CA SER A 144 -24.19 6.33 -38.75
C SER A 144 -24.45 6.14 -37.25
N LEU A 145 -23.53 6.58 -36.38
CA LEU A 145 -23.67 6.46 -34.93
C LEU A 145 -24.95 7.17 -34.46
N ARG A 146 -25.79 6.45 -33.72
CA ARG A 146 -27.04 6.98 -33.15
C ARG A 146 -27.07 6.93 -31.63
N CYS A 147 -26.38 5.97 -31.01
CA CYS A 147 -26.22 5.94 -29.56
C CYS A 147 -24.76 5.71 -29.17
N LEU A 148 -24.22 6.64 -28.38
CA LEU A 148 -22.94 6.50 -27.69
C LEU A 148 -23.20 6.27 -26.21
N ILE A 149 -22.72 5.18 -25.65
CA ILE A 149 -22.93 4.80 -24.26
C ILE A 149 -21.57 4.74 -23.59
N LEU A 150 -21.33 5.64 -22.64
CA LEU A 150 -20.05 5.74 -21.93
C LEU A 150 -20.23 5.25 -20.49
N GLY A 151 -19.42 4.28 -20.08
CA GLY A 151 -19.52 3.70 -18.74
C GLY A 151 -18.25 3.00 -18.27
N GLY A 152 -18.24 2.63 -16.98
CA GLY A 152 -17.13 1.93 -16.34
C GLY A 152 -15.93 2.79 -15.94
N GLU A 153 -15.94 4.09 -16.26
CA GLU A 153 -15.04 5.14 -15.78
C GLU A 153 -15.82 6.45 -15.66
N ASN A 154 -15.21 7.48 -15.04
CA ASN A 154 -15.83 8.80 -14.91
C ASN A 154 -16.19 9.37 -16.28
N PHE A 155 -17.42 9.86 -16.38
CA PHE A 155 -17.88 10.57 -17.56
C PHE A 155 -16.99 11.80 -17.85
N PRO A 156 -16.78 12.17 -19.11
CA PRO A 156 -16.03 13.37 -19.51
C PRO A 156 -16.48 14.62 -18.76
N SER A 157 -15.52 15.47 -18.39
CA SER A 157 -15.82 16.77 -17.77
C SER A 157 -16.62 17.65 -18.73
N ARG A 158 -17.38 18.62 -18.22
CA ARG A 158 -18.14 19.56 -19.06
C ARG A 158 -17.28 20.22 -20.15
N LYS A 159 -16.05 20.59 -19.82
CA LYS A 159 -15.12 21.21 -20.77
C LYS A 159 -14.71 20.26 -21.90
N GLU A 160 -14.40 19.01 -21.55
CA GLU A 160 -14.05 17.96 -22.53
C GLU A 160 -15.26 17.58 -23.39
N TRP A 161 -16.41 17.40 -22.76
CA TRP A 161 -17.68 17.15 -23.42
C TRP A 161 -18.00 18.21 -24.49
N ASN A 162 -17.86 19.49 -24.13
CA ASN A 162 -18.07 20.59 -25.06
C ASN A 162 -17.05 20.59 -26.21
N SER A 163 -15.86 20.03 -26.04
CA SER A 163 -14.84 19.99 -27.10
C SER A 163 -15.12 18.92 -28.14
N TRP A 164 -15.88 17.89 -27.77
CA TRP A 164 -16.36 16.83 -28.67
C TRP A 164 -17.54 17.28 -29.54
N LEU A 165 -18.19 18.39 -29.20
CA LEU A 165 -19.38 18.87 -29.89
C LEU A 165 -19.05 19.47 -31.26
N PRO A 166 -19.68 19.00 -32.35
CA PRO A 166 -19.57 19.65 -33.65
C PRO A 166 -20.35 20.97 -33.69
N ASN A 167 -20.02 21.82 -34.67
CA ASN A 167 -20.75 23.05 -34.96
C ASN A 167 -22.07 22.82 -35.72
N VAL A 168 -22.55 21.56 -35.78
CA VAL A 168 -23.80 21.14 -36.44
C VAL A 168 -24.66 20.37 -35.44
N PRO A 169 -25.99 20.25 -35.66
CA PRO A 169 -26.86 19.50 -34.77
C PRO A 169 -26.37 18.06 -34.55
N VAL A 170 -26.24 17.65 -33.29
CA VAL A 170 -25.84 16.29 -32.94
C VAL A 170 -27.07 15.40 -32.92
N LYS A 171 -27.12 14.43 -33.84
CA LYS A 171 -28.17 13.40 -33.87
C LYS A 171 -27.91 12.21 -32.95
N THR A 172 -26.67 12.08 -32.45
CA THR A 172 -26.27 10.97 -31.59
C THR A 172 -26.80 11.20 -30.19
N ARG A 173 -27.63 10.27 -29.69
CA ARG A 173 -28.02 10.22 -28.28
C ARG A 173 -26.84 9.72 -27.47
N ILE A 174 -26.48 10.40 -26.39
CA ILE A 174 -25.33 10.01 -25.58
C ILE A 174 -25.75 9.71 -24.16
N PHE A 175 -25.23 8.62 -23.62
CA PHE A 175 -25.60 8.11 -22.32
C PHE A 175 -24.39 7.98 -21.40
N ASN A 176 -24.56 8.40 -20.14
CA ASN A 176 -23.71 7.96 -19.04
C ASN A 176 -24.35 6.71 -18.42
N ILE A 177 -23.64 5.59 -18.39
CA ILE A 177 -24.13 4.33 -17.82
C ILE A 177 -23.23 3.90 -16.66
N TYR A 178 -23.84 3.48 -15.56
CA TYR A 178 -23.14 3.12 -14.33
C TYR A 178 -23.68 1.81 -13.77
N GLY A 179 -22.79 1.04 -13.14
CA GLY A 179 -23.15 -0.19 -12.46
C GLY A 179 -21.93 -0.97 -12.01
N THR A 180 -22.19 -2.10 -11.38
CA THR A 180 -21.18 -3.00 -10.84
C THR A 180 -21.51 -4.43 -11.24
N THR A 181 -20.48 -5.26 -11.44
CA THR A 181 -20.63 -6.66 -11.86
C THR A 181 -21.50 -7.47 -10.91
N GLU A 182 -21.48 -7.15 -9.62
CA GLU A 182 -22.24 -7.77 -8.53
C GLU A 182 -23.75 -7.57 -8.64
N VAL A 183 -24.19 -6.67 -9.52
CA VAL A 183 -25.60 -6.42 -9.86
C VAL A 183 -25.79 -6.57 -11.38
N SER A 184 -25.01 -7.44 -12.04
CA SER A 184 -25.10 -7.75 -13.47
C SER A 184 -24.83 -6.54 -14.38
N CYS A 185 -23.58 -6.08 -14.39
CA CYS A 185 -23.06 -5.03 -15.26
C CYS A 185 -23.62 -3.61 -15.00
N TRP A 186 -24.73 -3.23 -15.62
CA TRP A 186 -25.24 -1.85 -15.58
C TRP A 186 -26.47 -1.72 -14.68
N SER A 187 -26.52 -0.74 -13.79
CA SER A 187 -27.63 -0.54 -12.84
C SER A 187 -28.39 0.75 -13.10
N THR A 188 -27.72 1.78 -13.60
CA THR A 188 -28.32 3.09 -13.85
C THR A 188 -27.88 3.66 -15.19
N ILE A 189 -28.72 4.52 -15.78
CA ILE A 189 -28.43 5.20 -17.03
C ILE A 189 -28.98 6.63 -17.02
N HIS A 190 -28.23 7.53 -17.62
CA HIS A 190 -28.62 8.92 -17.82
C HIS A 190 -28.42 9.29 -19.29
N GLU A 191 -29.46 9.81 -19.95
CA GLU A 191 -29.33 10.44 -21.25
C GLU A 191 -28.83 11.87 -21.04
N CYS A 192 -27.64 12.17 -21.58
CA CYS A 192 -27.03 13.48 -21.45
C CYS A 192 -27.52 14.39 -22.59
N ASP A 193 -28.20 15.49 -22.26
CA ASP A 193 -28.41 16.58 -23.22
C ASP A 193 -27.17 17.48 -23.27
N PHE A 194 -26.88 18.00 -24.46
CA PHE A 194 -25.82 18.98 -24.66
C PHE A 194 -26.16 20.34 -24.03
N ASN A 195 -27.45 20.65 -23.89
CA ASN A 195 -27.93 21.90 -23.31
C ASN A 195 -27.86 21.94 -21.78
N ASP A 196 -27.74 20.78 -21.14
CA ASP A 196 -27.83 20.69 -19.70
C ASP A 196 -26.63 21.30 -18.98
N GLN A 197 -26.89 22.04 -17.89
CA GLN A 197 -25.92 22.87 -17.18
C GLN A 197 -25.35 22.16 -15.94
N TRP A 198 -24.79 20.96 -16.10
CA TRP A 198 -24.12 20.27 -14.99
C TRP A 198 -22.60 20.37 -15.09
N GLU A 199 -21.94 20.54 -13.94
CA GLU A 199 -20.48 20.44 -13.83
C GLU A 199 -20.00 18.98 -13.99
N ARG A 200 -20.86 18.02 -13.61
CA ARG A 200 -20.65 16.57 -13.72
C ARG A 200 -21.93 15.90 -14.22
N ALA A 201 -21.82 14.93 -15.10
CA ALA A 201 -22.98 14.16 -15.55
C ALA A 201 -23.53 13.29 -14.39
N PRO A 202 -24.85 13.30 -14.13
CA PRO A 202 -25.48 12.34 -13.23
C PRO A 202 -25.21 10.89 -13.65
N ILE A 203 -25.17 9.96 -12.69
CA ILE A 203 -25.12 8.51 -13.00
C ILE A 203 -26.49 7.96 -13.45
N GLY A 204 -27.55 8.76 -13.29
CA GLY A 204 -28.89 8.46 -13.79
C GLY A 204 -29.79 7.76 -12.80
N THR A 205 -30.90 7.25 -13.31
CA THR A 205 -31.90 6.48 -12.56
C THR A 205 -31.68 4.99 -12.78
N ALA A 206 -32.25 4.16 -11.89
CA ALA A 206 -32.24 2.71 -12.05
C ALA A 206 -32.81 2.30 -13.42
N LEU A 207 -32.24 1.23 -14.00
CA LEU A 207 -32.69 0.67 -15.27
C LEU A 207 -34.04 -0.05 -15.16
N ASP A 208 -34.30 -0.65 -14.00
CA ASP A 208 -35.51 -1.43 -13.72
C ASP A 208 -36.08 -1.07 -12.35
N ASP A 209 -37.38 -1.28 -12.18
CA ASP A 209 -38.11 -0.95 -10.95
C ASP A 209 -37.67 -1.81 -9.75
N ASP A 210 -37.02 -2.95 -10.01
CA ASP A 210 -36.50 -3.84 -8.97
C ASP A 210 -35.15 -3.40 -8.42
N THR A 211 -34.53 -2.36 -9.00
CA THR A 211 -33.21 -1.87 -8.62
C THR A 211 -33.30 -0.57 -7.83
N THR A 212 -32.69 -0.54 -6.65
CA THR A 212 -32.73 0.59 -5.71
C THR A 212 -31.34 1.12 -5.40
N LEU A 213 -31.20 2.45 -5.33
CA LEU A 213 -29.96 3.13 -4.94
C LEU A 213 -30.07 3.64 -3.50
N TYR A 214 -29.17 3.19 -2.63
CA TYR A 214 -29.05 3.65 -1.24
C TYR A 214 -27.73 4.37 -1.02
N ILE A 215 -27.79 5.53 -0.36
CA ILE A 215 -26.60 6.30 0.03
C ILE A 215 -26.45 6.19 1.54
N THR A 216 -25.31 5.72 2.02
CA THR A 216 -25.07 5.51 3.45
C THR A 216 -23.94 6.35 4.00
N ASP A 217 -24.02 6.68 5.29
CA ASP A 217 -22.92 7.29 6.05
C ASP A 217 -21.81 6.28 6.39
N SER A 218 -20.79 6.72 7.13
CA SER A 218 -19.67 5.88 7.58
C SER A 218 -20.06 4.74 8.53
N ASN A 219 -21.23 4.83 9.16
CA ASN A 219 -21.77 3.81 10.07
C ASN A 219 -22.73 2.85 9.33
N GLY A 220 -22.94 3.05 8.03
CA GLY A 220 -23.81 2.23 7.20
C GLY A 220 -25.30 2.61 7.27
N LYS A 221 -25.65 3.73 7.89
CA LYS A 221 -27.03 4.23 7.97
C LYS A 221 -27.41 4.98 6.70
N GLU A 222 -28.63 4.77 6.20
CA GLU A 222 -29.15 5.48 5.04
C GLU A 222 -29.26 7.00 5.29
N LEU A 223 -28.82 7.77 4.30
CA LEU A 223 -28.94 9.22 4.23
C LEU A 223 -30.10 9.59 3.31
N LEU A 224 -30.94 10.53 3.75
CA LEU A 224 -32.11 11.04 3.02
C LEU A 224 -31.88 12.46 2.52
N GLY A 225 -32.61 12.88 1.47
CA GLY A 225 -32.49 14.21 0.87
C GLY A 225 -31.12 14.47 0.21
N THR A 226 -30.73 15.75 0.16
CA THR A 226 -29.43 16.20 -0.35
C THR A 226 -28.32 15.71 0.57
N CYS A 227 -27.43 14.85 0.06
CA CYS A 227 -26.41 14.21 0.90
C CYS A 227 -25.19 13.74 0.11
N GLU A 228 -24.07 13.59 0.81
CA GLU A 228 -22.86 12.93 0.32
C GLU A 228 -22.62 11.66 1.14
N GLY A 229 -22.34 10.54 0.49
CA GLY A 229 -22.11 9.27 1.17
C GLY A 229 -21.66 8.15 0.24
N VAL A 230 -21.66 6.92 0.75
CA VAL A 230 -21.26 5.73 0.01
C VAL A 230 -22.47 5.09 -0.66
N LEU A 231 -22.39 4.82 -1.96
CA LEU A 231 -23.44 4.17 -2.72
C LEU A 231 -23.51 2.66 -2.43
N LYS A 232 -24.74 2.17 -2.28
CA LYS A 232 -25.12 0.76 -2.30
C LYS A 232 -26.20 0.58 -3.35
N ILE A 233 -26.13 -0.53 -4.10
CA ILE A 233 -27.12 -0.87 -5.11
C ILE A 233 -27.84 -2.14 -4.66
N GLY A 234 -29.16 -2.06 -4.51
CA GLY A 234 -30.03 -3.19 -4.21
C GLY A 234 -30.73 -3.68 -5.46
N SER A 235 -30.91 -5.00 -5.60
CA SER A 235 -31.90 -5.53 -6.53
C SER A 235 -32.68 -6.72 -5.95
N ALA A 236 -33.99 -6.75 -6.21
CA ALA A 236 -34.86 -7.87 -5.85
C ALA A 236 -34.72 -9.07 -6.81
N THR A 237 -34.33 -8.81 -8.07
CA THR A 237 -34.26 -9.81 -9.14
C THR A 237 -32.83 -10.05 -9.63
N ARG A 238 -31.97 -9.03 -9.65
CA ARG A 238 -30.60 -9.09 -10.22
C ARG A 238 -29.53 -9.45 -9.19
N LYS A 239 -29.72 -10.59 -8.55
CA LYS A 239 -28.88 -11.12 -7.47
C LYS A 239 -27.74 -11.99 -8.00
N CYS A 240 -26.61 -11.38 -8.34
CA CYS A 240 -25.41 -12.14 -8.70
C CYS A 240 -24.81 -12.81 -7.47
N TYR A 241 -24.29 -14.01 -7.62
CA TYR A 241 -23.72 -14.80 -6.54
C TYR A 241 -22.21 -14.60 -6.44
N ILE A 242 -21.72 -14.33 -5.24
CA ILE A 242 -20.30 -14.08 -4.95
C ILE A 242 -19.84 -15.08 -3.89
N PRO A 243 -19.16 -16.18 -4.27
CA PRO A 243 -18.80 -17.25 -3.35
C PRO A 243 -18.01 -16.80 -2.12
N SER A 244 -17.19 -15.76 -2.27
CA SER A 244 -16.37 -15.22 -1.18
C SER A 244 -17.14 -14.46 -0.10
N THR A 245 -18.35 -13.98 -0.39
CA THR A 245 -19.11 -13.11 0.53
C THR A 245 -20.51 -13.61 0.86
N ASP A 246 -21.17 -14.34 -0.05
CA ASP A 246 -22.59 -14.66 0.09
C ASP A 246 -22.86 -15.97 0.84
N GLY A 247 -21.83 -16.81 1.08
CA GLY A 247 -22.00 -18.14 1.66
C GLY A 247 -22.84 -19.07 0.76
N LEU A 248 -23.37 -20.19 1.26
CA LEU A 248 -24.27 -21.10 0.50
C LEU A 248 -25.76 -20.75 0.67
N LEU A 249 -26.09 -19.56 1.18
CA LEU A 249 -27.44 -19.26 1.65
C LEU A 249 -28.32 -18.67 0.55
N ARG A 250 -29.52 -19.25 0.41
CA ARG A 250 -30.65 -18.73 -0.38
C ARG A 250 -30.86 -17.24 -0.11
N HIS A 251 -30.84 -16.41 -1.15
CA HIS A 251 -31.68 -15.22 -1.11
C HIS A 251 -33.12 -15.71 -1.25
N LYS A 252 -33.98 -15.44 -0.24
CA LYS A 252 -35.42 -15.68 -0.43
C LYS A 252 -35.88 -14.89 -1.66
N ASN A 253 -36.80 -15.49 -2.43
CA ASN A 253 -37.50 -14.75 -3.46
C ASN A 253 -38.19 -13.56 -2.77
N ASP A 254 -38.09 -12.38 -3.39
CA ASP A 254 -38.62 -11.07 -2.96
C ASP A 254 -37.80 -10.21 -1.98
N GLU A 255 -36.74 -10.71 -1.31
CA GLU A 255 -35.90 -9.83 -0.47
C GLU A 255 -34.85 -9.06 -1.29
N MET A 256 -34.76 -7.74 -1.12
CA MET A 256 -33.77 -6.89 -1.81
C MET A 256 -32.33 -7.24 -1.40
N CYS A 257 -31.45 -7.53 -2.35
CA CYS A 257 -30.04 -7.81 -2.08
C CYS A 257 -29.16 -6.59 -2.39
N PHE A 258 -28.63 -5.94 -1.36
CA PHE A 258 -27.76 -4.77 -1.48
C PHE A 258 -26.28 -5.15 -1.62
N ARG A 259 -25.61 -4.53 -2.60
CA ARG A 259 -24.17 -4.61 -2.84
C ARG A 259 -23.51 -3.28 -2.54
N ASN A 260 -22.43 -3.32 -1.76
CA ASN A 260 -21.58 -2.16 -1.50
C ASN A 260 -20.73 -1.88 -2.75
N THR A 261 -20.83 -0.68 -3.33
CA THR A 261 -20.03 -0.31 -4.51
C THR A 261 -18.64 0.21 -4.12
N GLY A 262 -18.55 0.80 -2.93
CA GLY A 262 -17.36 1.52 -2.45
C GLY A 262 -17.19 2.90 -3.08
N ASP A 263 -18.16 3.33 -3.89
CA ASP A 263 -18.15 4.62 -4.58
C ASP A 263 -18.81 5.69 -3.71
N LEU A 264 -18.18 6.86 -3.65
CA LEU A 264 -18.72 8.07 -3.05
C LEU A 264 -19.58 8.81 -4.07
N VAL A 265 -20.76 9.21 -3.63
CA VAL A 265 -21.74 9.93 -4.45
C VAL A 265 -22.33 11.11 -3.70
N PHE A 266 -22.77 12.10 -4.47
CA PHE A 266 -23.58 13.23 -4.00
C PHE A 266 -24.98 13.11 -4.61
N ARG A 267 -26.03 13.23 -3.80
CA ARG A 267 -27.40 13.39 -4.27
C ARG A 267 -27.83 14.84 -4.04
N ASP A 268 -28.36 15.47 -5.08
CA ASP A 268 -28.84 16.85 -5.01
C ASP A 268 -30.30 16.97 -4.54
N GLU A 269 -30.83 18.19 -4.45
CA GLU A 269 -32.22 18.42 -4.04
C GLU A 269 -33.26 17.84 -5.01
N PHE A 270 -32.87 17.55 -6.26
CA PHE A 270 -33.72 16.96 -7.29
C PHE A 270 -33.64 15.43 -7.30
N GLY A 271 -32.88 14.84 -6.37
CA GLY A 271 -32.68 13.38 -6.28
C GLY A 271 -31.69 12.83 -7.32
N ARG A 272 -31.02 13.68 -8.10
CA ARG A 272 -30.01 13.24 -9.08
C ARG A 272 -28.75 12.84 -8.33
N VAL A 273 -28.17 11.71 -8.72
CA VAL A 273 -26.97 11.17 -8.09
C VAL A 273 -25.76 11.45 -8.98
N PHE A 274 -24.70 11.99 -8.39
CA PHE A 274 -23.45 12.34 -9.05
C PHE A 274 -22.31 11.55 -8.43
N TYR A 275 -21.49 10.93 -9.28
CA TYR A 275 -20.29 10.25 -8.84
C TYR A 275 -19.22 11.27 -8.37
N ILE A 276 -18.59 11.00 -7.22
CA ILE A 276 -17.53 11.83 -6.64
C ILE A 276 -16.16 11.17 -6.79
N GLY A 277 -16.07 9.88 -6.49
CA GLY A 277 -14.81 9.14 -6.43
C GLY A 277 -14.98 7.84 -5.68
N ARG A 278 -13.88 7.14 -5.38
CA ARG A 278 -13.93 5.93 -4.56
C ARG A 278 -13.43 6.14 -3.14
N THR A 279 -13.94 5.34 -2.22
CA THR A 279 -13.47 5.30 -0.82
C THR A 279 -12.02 4.80 -0.69
N ASP A 280 -11.55 3.97 -1.62
CA ASP A 280 -10.18 3.43 -1.70
C ASP A 280 -9.18 4.36 -2.44
N SER A 281 -9.64 5.29 -3.28
CA SER A 281 -8.83 6.36 -3.91
C SER A 281 -8.40 7.47 -2.94
N ILE A 282 -8.70 7.30 -1.65
CA ILE A 282 -8.40 8.25 -0.59
C ILE A 282 -7.16 7.77 0.15
N ILE A 283 -6.09 8.53 0.01
CA ILE A 283 -4.84 8.31 0.73
C ILE A 283 -4.77 9.23 1.95
N LYS A 284 -3.88 8.93 2.89
CA LYS A 284 -3.46 9.90 3.91
C LYS A 284 -2.13 10.48 3.50
N ARG A 285 -2.12 11.76 3.08
CA ARG A 285 -0.91 12.51 2.74
C ARG A 285 -0.71 13.59 3.80
N LEU A 286 0.48 13.63 4.42
CA LEU A 286 0.83 14.59 5.49
C LEU A 286 -0.22 14.65 6.63
N GLY A 287 -0.77 13.49 7.03
CA GLY A 287 -1.78 13.41 8.10
C GLY A 287 -3.19 13.84 7.69
N VAL A 288 -3.39 14.32 6.45
CA VAL A 288 -4.68 14.77 5.92
C VAL A 288 -5.25 13.73 4.96
N ARG A 289 -6.57 13.56 5.00
CA ARG A 289 -7.32 12.73 4.05
C ARG A 289 -7.27 13.40 2.68
N PHE A 290 -6.66 12.74 1.70
CA PHE A 290 -6.32 13.32 0.41
C PHE A 290 -6.89 12.45 -0.73
N ASN A 291 -7.72 13.04 -1.58
CA ASN A 291 -8.38 12.33 -2.67
C ASN A 291 -7.62 12.52 -3.98
N LEU A 292 -7.09 11.42 -4.53
CA LEU A 292 -6.29 11.44 -5.76
C LEU A 292 -7.10 11.89 -6.98
N GLU A 293 -8.38 11.55 -7.06
CA GLU A 293 -9.26 11.94 -8.17
C GLU A 293 -9.60 13.43 -8.12
N SER A 294 -9.79 13.99 -6.93
CA SER A 294 -9.97 15.44 -6.76
C SER A 294 -8.74 16.21 -7.23
N LEU A 295 -7.53 15.72 -6.90
CA LEU A 295 -6.29 16.31 -7.40
C LEU A 295 -6.21 16.24 -8.94
N GLN A 296 -6.53 15.09 -9.54
CA GLN A 296 -6.51 14.95 -11.00
C GLN A 296 -7.39 16.01 -11.67
N GLN A 297 -8.61 16.25 -11.15
CA GLN A 297 -9.52 17.27 -11.67
C GLN A 297 -8.93 18.68 -11.54
N LYS A 298 -8.32 19.01 -10.38
CA LYS A 298 -7.62 20.30 -10.19
C LYS A 298 -6.50 20.50 -11.20
N ILE A 299 -5.64 19.49 -11.38
CA ILE A 299 -4.51 19.53 -12.33
C ILE A 299 -5.03 19.71 -13.75
N GLN A 300 -6.07 18.97 -14.14
CA GLN A 300 -6.66 19.08 -15.47
C GLN A 300 -7.26 20.47 -15.74
N LYS A 301 -7.85 21.11 -14.71
CA LYS A 301 -8.32 22.50 -14.77
C LYS A 301 -7.17 23.48 -14.97
N ILE A 302 -6.06 23.36 -14.21
CA ILE A 302 -4.88 24.23 -14.33
C ILE A 302 -4.23 24.13 -15.72
N LEU A 303 -4.19 22.93 -16.30
CA LEU A 303 -3.55 22.72 -17.60
C LEU A 303 -4.27 23.42 -18.75
N ASN A 304 -5.54 23.81 -18.57
CA ASN A 304 -6.37 24.52 -19.55
C ASN A 304 -6.52 23.84 -20.93
N SER A 305 -5.92 22.68 -21.17
CA SER A 305 -6.01 21.93 -22.41
C SER A 305 -7.11 20.87 -22.34
N THR A 306 -8.04 20.86 -23.30
CA THR A 306 -9.07 19.83 -23.49
C THR A 306 -8.49 18.44 -23.81
N SER A 307 -7.19 18.33 -24.12
CA SER A 307 -6.57 17.12 -24.68
C SER A 307 -5.52 16.44 -23.79
N SER A 308 -5.27 16.93 -22.57
CA SER A 308 -4.26 16.34 -21.66
C SER A 308 -4.94 15.45 -20.63
N ASN A 309 -4.86 14.14 -20.82
CA ASN A 309 -5.23 13.17 -19.80
C ASN A 309 -4.27 13.28 -18.60
N VAL A 310 -4.81 13.14 -17.38
CA VAL A 310 -4.03 13.22 -16.14
C VAL A 310 -4.34 12.00 -15.28
N LYS A 311 -3.32 11.37 -14.73
CA LYS A 311 -3.46 10.29 -13.74
C LYS A 311 -2.54 10.55 -12.56
N CYS A 312 -3.11 10.64 -11.37
CA CYS A 312 -2.36 10.70 -10.13
C CYS A 312 -2.33 9.30 -9.51
N ILE A 313 -1.13 8.87 -9.13
CA ILE A 313 -0.92 7.58 -8.47
C ILE A 313 -0.15 7.84 -7.19
N TRP A 314 -0.63 7.26 -6.10
CA TRP A 314 0.12 7.19 -4.87
C TRP A 314 0.99 5.93 -4.89
N HIS A 315 2.30 6.13 -4.85
CA HIS A 315 3.27 5.07 -4.73
C HIS A 315 3.39 4.67 -3.27
N GLU A 316 2.72 3.61 -2.84
CA GLU A 316 2.71 3.20 -1.43
C GLU A 316 4.11 2.89 -0.87
N GLU A 317 4.98 2.21 -1.65
CA GLU A 317 6.32 1.84 -1.17
C GLU A 317 7.22 3.06 -0.92
N THR A 318 7.25 4.04 -1.83
CA THR A 318 8.08 5.25 -1.71
C THR A 318 7.35 6.41 -1.05
N ARG A 319 6.05 6.25 -0.73
CA ARG A 319 5.15 7.31 -0.27
C ARG A 319 5.21 8.57 -1.13
N LYS A 320 5.24 8.40 -2.45
CA LYS A 320 5.30 9.51 -3.42
C LYS A 320 3.99 9.65 -4.16
N LEU A 321 3.52 10.88 -4.31
CA LEU A 321 2.46 11.24 -5.24
C LEU A 321 3.07 11.49 -6.61
N VAL A 322 2.77 10.62 -7.57
CA VAL A 322 3.26 10.77 -8.95
C VAL A 322 2.12 11.16 -9.87
N CYS A 323 2.34 12.23 -10.65
CA CYS A 323 1.38 12.72 -11.62
C CYS A 323 1.86 12.42 -13.03
N PHE A 324 1.07 11.66 -13.78
CA PHE A 324 1.27 11.43 -15.20
C PHE A 324 0.42 12.41 -15.99
N VAL A 325 1.06 13.14 -16.91
CA VAL A 325 0.40 14.10 -17.78
C VAL A 325 0.64 13.69 -19.22
N GLN A 326 -0.44 13.48 -19.98
CA GLN A 326 -0.33 13.23 -21.40
C GLN A 326 -0.03 14.55 -22.13
N THR A 327 0.96 14.53 -23.04
CA THR A 327 1.29 15.67 -23.88
C THR A 327 1.07 15.35 -25.36
N ILE A 328 0.79 16.38 -26.16
CA ILE A 328 0.74 16.25 -27.61
C ILE A 328 2.17 16.00 -28.09
N SER A 329 2.36 15.02 -29.00
CA SER A 329 3.66 14.74 -29.60
C SER A 329 4.19 16.00 -30.28
N ASN A 330 5.38 16.47 -29.84
CA ASN A 330 6.18 17.62 -30.30
C ASN A 330 6.43 18.72 -29.25
N ALA A 331 5.95 18.58 -28.01
CA ALA A 331 6.34 19.51 -26.94
C ALA A 331 7.85 19.44 -26.68
N ASP A 332 8.54 20.56 -26.84
CA ASP A 332 9.98 20.66 -26.56
C ASP A 332 10.26 20.73 -25.04
N ALA A 333 11.53 20.62 -24.66
CA ALA A 333 11.91 20.63 -23.24
C ALA A 333 11.48 21.91 -22.51
N THR A 334 11.45 23.04 -23.22
CA THR A 334 11.06 24.35 -22.70
C THR A 334 9.55 24.39 -22.40
N GLU A 335 8.72 23.86 -23.31
CA GLU A 335 7.27 23.77 -23.13
C GLU A 335 6.90 22.86 -21.94
N LEU A 336 7.53 21.69 -21.84
CA LEU A 336 7.33 20.78 -20.70
C LEU A 336 7.72 21.43 -19.36
N MET A 337 8.80 22.22 -19.36
CA MET A 337 9.26 22.97 -18.20
C MET A 337 8.26 24.06 -17.80
N HIS A 338 7.71 24.81 -18.76
CA HIS A 338 6.65 25.79 -18.50
C HIS A 338 5.37 25.13 -17.94
N ILE A 339 4.99 23.96 -18.44
CA ILE A 339 3.86 23.18 -17.93
C ILE A 339 4.09 22.77 -16.47
N ARG A 340 5.27 22.24 -16.13
CA ARG A 340 5.62 21.88 -14.75
C ARG A 340 5.55 23.08 -13.82
N ARG A 341 6.18 24.19 -14.20
CA ARG A 341 6.19 25.42 -13.40
C ARG A 341 4.77 25.93 -13.14
N ARG A 342 3.92 25.95 -14.18
CA ARG A 342 2.51 26.35 -14.07
C ARG A 342 1.75 25.46 -13.08
N LEU A 343 1.96 24.14 -13.13
CA LEU A 343 1.34 23.20 -12.17
C LEU A 343 1.77 23.50 -10.73
N ILE A 344 3.07 23.62 -10.49
CA ILE A 344 3.63 23.82 -9.14
C ILE A 344 3.16 25.16 -8.54
N GLN A 345 3.09 26.21 -9.35
CA GLN A 345 2.65 27.55 -8.91
C GLN A 345 1.16 27.63 -8.57
N ASN A 346 0.30 26.85 -9.22
CA ASN A 346 -1.16 26.91 -9.05
C ASN A 346 -1.71 25.82 -8.11
N LEU A 347 -0.87 24.89 -7.65
CA LEU A 347 -1.25 23.86 -6.67
C LEU A 347 -0.82 24.29 -5.26
N LEU A 348 -1.70 24.02 -4.29
CA LEU A 348 -1.38 24.09 -2.87
C LEU A 348 -0.24 23.11 -2.54
N GLU A 349 0.52 23.37 -1.49
CA GLU A 349 1.68 22.54 -1.11
C GLU A 349 1.30 21.05 -0.95
N ILE A 350 0.15 20.77 -0.31
CA ILE A 350 -0.38 19.41 -0.14
C ILE A 350 -0.82 18.75 -1.46
N ASP A 351 -1.12 19.54 -2.50
CA ASP A 351 -1.59 19.08 -3.80
C ASP A 351 -0.43 18.87 -4.80
N ARG A 352 0.78 19.39 -4.54
CA ARG A 352 1.93 19.31 -5.45
C ARG A 352 2.42 17.86 -5.60
N PRO A 353 2.46 17.28 -6.81
CA PRO A 353 3.06 15.97 -7.04
C PRO A 353 4.55 15.97 -6.70
N ASP A 354 5.03 14.86 -6.15
CA ASP A 354 6.44 14.64 -5.87
C ASP A 354 7.22 14.41 -7.18
N ASP A 355 6.58 13.82 -8.18
CA ASP A 355 7.10 13.62 -9.54
C ASP A 355 6.02 13.93 -10.60
N ILE A 356 6.41 14.62 -11.68
CA ILE A 356 5.56 14.88 -12.86
C ILE A 356 6.17 14.22 -14.08
N VAL A 357 5.49 13.19 -14.59
CA VAL A 357 5.93 12.37 -15.72
C VAL A 357 5.08 12.68 -16.95
N PHE A 358 5.72 13.23 -17.97
CA PHE A 358 5.07 13.44 -19.26
C PHE A 358 5.11 12.17 -20.11
N ILE A 359 3.97 11.81 -20.69
CA ILE A 359 3.83 10.64 -21.55
C ILE A 359 3.14 11.00 -22.86
N SER A 360 3.50 10.34 -23.94
CA SER A 360 2.82 10.52 -25.24
C SER A 360 1.41 9.92 -25.26
N SER A 361 1.20 8.82 -24.52
CA SER A 361 -0.09 8.14 -24.41
C SER A 361 -0.20 7.32 -23.13
N PHE A 362 -1.42 7.24 -22.58
CA PHE A 362 -1.74 6.35 -21.47
C PHE A 362 -1.78 4.90 -21.95
N PRO A 363 -1.07 3.97 -21.26
CA PRO A 363 -1.27 2.55 -21.51
C PRO A 363 -2.69 2.17 -21.05
N LEU A 364 -3.38 1.36 -21.85
CA LEU A 364 -4.67 0.79 -21.47
C LEU A 364 -4.47 -0.68 -21.11
N ASN A 365 -5.21 -1.15 -20.12
CA ASN A 365 -5.27 -2.56 -19.78
C ASN A 365 -6.13 -3.33 -20.79
N SER A 366 -6.22 -4.65 -20.63
CA SER A 366 -7.05 -5.51 -21.48
C SER A 366 -8.54 -5.11 -21.48
N HIS A 367 -9.02 -4.39 -20.45
CA HIS A 367 -10.39 -3.92 -20.29
C HIS A 367 -10.62 -2.52 -20.91
N GLY A 368 -9.60 -1.89 -21.51
CA GLY A 368 -9.70 -0.56 -22.12
C GLY A 368 -9.61 0.60 -21.12
N LYS A 369 -9.35 0.34 -19.83
CA LYS A 369 -9.13 1.35 -18.79
C LYS A 369 -7.65 1.69 -18.66
N ILE A 370 -7.32 2.83 -18.06
CA ILE A 370 -5.92 3.21 -17.80
C ILE A 370 -5.20 2.15 -16.96
N ASP A 371 -4.05 1.67 -17.44
CA ASP A 371 -3.21 0.70 -16.74
C ASP A 371 -2.21 1.40 -15.80
N SER A 372 -2.66 1.61 -14.57
CA SER A 372 -1.84 2.17 -13.49
C SER A 372 -0.58 1.33 -13.19
N GLN A 373 -0.60 0.01 -13.37
CA GLN A 373 0.57 -0.84 -13.09
C GLN A 373 1.67 -0.60 -14.12
N THR A 374 1.31 -0.51 -15.41
CA THR A 374 2.28 -0.20 -16.48
C THR A 374 2.85 1.21 -16.34
N LEU A 375 2.04 2.19 -15.93
CA LEU A 375 2.54 3.53 -15.60
C LEU A 375 3.58 3.49 -14.47
N MET A 376 3.33 2.74 -13.40
CA MET A 376 4.25 2.62 -12.26
C MET A 376 5.57 1.94 -12.63
N LYS A 377 5.55 0.93 -13.52
CA LYS A 377 6.77 0.31 -14.07
C LYS A 377 7.65 1.31 -14.84
N LYS A 378 7.07 2.32 -15.50
CA LYS A 378 7.85 3.37 -16.20
C LYS A 378 8.67 4.25 -15.24
N ILE A 379 8.22 4.40 -14.00
CA ILE A 379 8.96 5.14 -12.96
C ILE A 379 10.12 4.27 -12.43
N ALA A 380 9.87 2.97 -12.21
CA ALA A 380 10.89 2.04 -11.72
C ALA A 380 12.11 1.92 -12.67
N ASN A 381 11.93 2.15 -13.97
CA ASN A 381 12.99 2.12 -14.98
C ASN A 381 13.73 3.45 -15.18
N LYS A 382 13.36 4.52 -14.47
CA LYS A 382 13.98 5.85 -14.60
C LYS A 382 15.17 6.10 -13.65
N SER A 383 15.70 5.05 -13.00
CA SER A 383 16.87 5.16 -12.14
C SER A 383 18.14 5.54 -12.93
N PHE A 384 18.47 6.83 -12.89
CA PHE A 384 19.76 7.49 -13.10
C PHE A 384 20.48 7.31 -14.45
N THR A 385 20.22 8.22 -15.39
CA THR A 385 21.21 8.62 -16.40
C THR A 385 22.13 9.70 -15.83
N SER A 386 23.37 9.30 -15.54
CA SER A 386 24.62 10.03 -15.78
C SER A 386 24.73 11.52 -15.38
N SER A 387 24.86 11.80 -14.08
CA SER A 387 25.85 12.77 -13.59
C SER A 387 26.49 12.22 -12.33
N ALA A 388 27.82 12.12 -12.30
CA ALA A 388 28.56 11.54 -11.19
C ALA A 388 28.85 12.55 -10.05
N ASP A 389 28.26 13.76 -10.11
CA ASP A 389 28.52 14.84 -9.16
C ASP A 389 27.24 15.37 -8.45
N PRO A 390 27.35 15.80 -7.17
CA PRO A 390 26.25 16.40 -6.40
C PRO A 390 25.57 17.58 -7.10
N LYS A 391 26.34 18.42 -7.79
CA LYS A 391 25.85 19.60 -8.51
C LYS A 391 24.97 19.22 -9.69
N GLY A 392 25.35 18.22 -10.49
CA GLY A 392 24.55 17.73 -11.60
C GLY A 392 23.23 17.12 -11.14
N ILE A 393 23.21 16.40 -10.01
CA ILE A 393 21.97 15.86 -9.44
C ILE A 393 21.05 16.99 -8.96
N PHE A 394 21.60 17.97 -8.22
CA PHE A 394 20.85 19.13 -7.78
C PHE A 394 20.27 19.92 -8.97
N HIS A 395 21.11 20.20 -9.96
CA HIS A 395 20.71 20.90 -11.18
C HIS A 395 19.57 20.15 -11.91
N THR A 396 19.75 18.87 -12.17
CA THR A 396 18.73 18.02 -12.81
C THR A 396 17.44 18.01 -11.99
N PHE A 397 17.52 17.97 -10.67
CA PHE A 397 16.32 18.03 -9.83
C PHE A 397 15.58 19.37 -9.96
N ILE A 398 16.29 20.50 -9.89
CA ILE A 398 15.68 21.83 -10.01
C ILE A 398 15.05 22.03 -11.39
N THR A 399 15.73 21.58 -12.45
CA THR A 399 15.22 21.72 -13.82
C THR A 399 14.11 20.73 -14.15
N GLU A 400 14.30 19.45 -13.86
CA GLU A 400 13.34 18.40 -14.22
C GLU A 400 12.16 18.30 -13.27
N THR A 401 12.33 18.60 -11.98
CA THR A 401 11.27 18.46 -10.97
C THR A 401 10.57 19.78 -10.71
N LEU A 402 11.31 20.88 -10.51
CA LEU A 402 10.73 22.19 -10.19
C LEU A 402 10.47 23.08 -11.41
N GLY A 403 11.07 22.74 -12.57
CA GLY A 403 10.89 23.51 -13.79
C GLY A 403 11.55 24.89 -13.72
N VAL A 404 12.74 24.98 -13.11
CA VAL A 404 13.59 26.18 -13.07
C VAL A 404 14.87 25.92 -13.87
N ASP A 405 15.15 26.77 -14.86
CA ASP A 405 16.33 26.64 -15.73
C ASP A 405 17.50 27.38 -15.07
N LEU A 406 18.61 26.66 -14.92
CA LEU A 406 19.83 27.13 -14.28
C LEU A 406 20.98 27.29 -15.29
N MET A 407 20.77 27.04 -16.59
CA MET A 407 21.82 27.10 -17.61
C MET A 407 21.63 28.26 -18.61
N ARG A 408 22.74 28.89 -18.99
CA ARG A 408 22.86 29.55 -20.30
C ARG A 408 23.92 28.80 -21.10
N LYS A 409 23.54 28.20 -22.24
CA LYS A 409 24.50 27.91 -23.32
C LYS A 409 24.92 29.26 -23.91
N ASN A 410 26.17 29.67 -23.68
CA ASN A 410 26.89 30.78 -24.30
C ASN A 410 26.42 32.21 -23.95
N ALA A 411 27.10 32.87 -22.99
CA ALA A 411 27.26 34.33 -22.98
C ALA A 411 28.52 34.75 -22.20
N SER A 412 29.28 35.67 -22.78
CA SER A 412 30.51 36.28 -22.28
C SER A 412 30.37 37.00 -20.93
N GLU A 413 31.47 37.05 -20.18
CA GLU A 413 31.68 37.46 -18.76
C GLU A 413 31.21 38.87 -18.31
N ALA A 414 30.32 39.57 -19.03
CA ALA A 414 30.05 40.99 -18.78
C ALA A 414 28.63 41.36 -18.31
N SER A 415 27.80 40.44 -17.80
CA SER A 415 26.50 40.84 -17.21
C SER A 415 25.97 39.85 -16.16
N ILE A 416 26.59 39.86 -14.97
CA ILE A 416 26.23 38.99 -13.83
C ILE A 416 25.06 39.56 -12.99
N GLU A 417 24.66 40.83 -13.17
CA GLU A 417 23.79 41.47 -12.16
C GLU A 417 22.27 41.32 -12.33
N ASN A 418 21.73 40.56 -13.30
CA ASN A 418 20.26 40.39 -13.39
C ASN A 418 19.81 39.04 -13.99
N MET A 419 19.87 37.95 -13.21
CA MET A 419 19.18 36.68 -13.53
C MET A 419 17.94 36.47 -12.63
N PRO A 420 16.71 36.27 -13.17
CA PRO A 420 15.48 36.15 -12.37
C PRO A 420 15.29 34.80 -11.62
N GLY A 421 16.28 33.91 -11.61
CA GLY A 421 16.15 32.51 -11.19
C GLY A 421 17.03 32.09 -10.01
N LEU A 422 18.27 32.55 -9.96
CA LEU A 422 19.30 32.07 -9.03
C LEU A 422 19.19 32.63 -7.61
N ASN A 423 18.58 33.81 -7.46
CA ASN A 423 18.38 34.51 -6.20
C ASN A 423 17.16 34.03 -5.39
N MET A 424 16.38 33.08 -5.90
CA MET A 424 15.23 32.54 -5.17
C MET A 424 15.66 31.40 -4.23
N SER A 425 14.96 31.22 -3.12
CA SER A 425 15.14 30.05 -2.26
C SER A 425 14.46 28.82 -2.86
N PHE A 426 14.84 27.63 -2.40
CA PHE A 426 14.26 26.36 -2.85
C PHE A 426 12.72 26.32 -2.71
N ASN A 427 12.18 26.89 -1.63
CA ASN A 427 10.73 27.00 -1.43
C ASN A 427 10.07 27.99 -2.41
N ALA A 428 10.74 29.12 -2.71
CA ALA A 428 10.27 30.09 -3.69
C ALA A 428 10.32 29.54 -5.14
N ALA A 429 11.25 28.62 -5.41
CA ALA A 429 11.31 27.84 -6.65
C ALA A 429 10.20 26.76 -6.73
N GLY A 430 9.41 26.59 -5.67
CA GLY A 430 8.29 25.63 -5.61
C GLY A 430 8.64 24.30 -4.94
N GLY A 431 9.87 24.15 -4.43
CA GLY A 431 10.32 23.00 -3.66
C GLY A 431 9.55 22.83 -2.35
N THR A 432 9.34 21.58 -1.94
CA THR A 432 8.70 21.22 -0.67
C THR A 432 9.69 20.59 0.29
N SER A 433 9.36 20.56 1.58
CA SER A 433 10.21 19.91 2.60
C SER A 433 10.47 18.43 2.30
N PHE A 434 9.54 17.74 1.64
CA PHE A 434 9.72 16.34 1.22
C PHE A 434 10.66 16.20 0.02
N GLN A 435 10.54 17.10 -0.95
CA GLN A 435 11.47 17.18 -2.07
C GLN A 435 12.89 17.51 -1.61
N ALA A 436 13.04 18.39 -0.62
CA ALA A 436 14.33 18.66 0.03
C ALA A 436 14.92 17.40 0.66
N LEU A 437 14.13 16.63 1.43
CA LEU A 437 14.57 15.37 2.02
C LEU A 437 14.93 14.32 0.96
N SER A 438 14.14 14.18 -0.11
CA SER A 438 14.44 13.26 -1.21
C SER A 438 15.72 13.66 -1.95
N LEU A 439 15.94 14.95 -2.15
CA LEU A 439 17.12 15.48 -2.84
C LEU A 439 18.38 15.31 -2.00
N VAL A 440 18.31 15.59 -0.69
CA VAL A 440 19.39 15.33 0.27
C VAL A 440 19.70 13.84 0.34
N SER A 441 18.70 12.97 0.30
CA SER A 441 18.94 11.52 0.26
C SER A 441 19.63 11.06 -1.03
N GLN A 442 19.35 11.68 -2.18
CA GLN A 442 19.97 11.33 -3.46
C GLN A 442 21.41 11.86 -3.56
N ILE A 443 21.61 13.13 -3.20
CA ILE A 443 22.93 13.77 -3.21
C ILE A 443 23.82 13.19 -2.10
N GLY A 444 23.24 12.94 -0.92
CA GLY A 444 23.92 12.39 0.23
C GLY A 444 24.49 10.98 0.00
N ALA A 445 23.95 10.22 -0.95
CA ALA A 445 24.52 8.93 -1.34
C ALA A 445 25.93 9.05 -1.98
N ILE A 446 26.36 10.25 -2.38
CA ILE A 446 27.64 10.50 -3.07
C ILE A 446 28.58 11.42 -2.26
N LEU A 447 28.03 12.24 -1.37
CA LEU A 447 28.79 13.09 -0.44
C LEU A 447 29.59 12.25 0.57
N GLU A 448 30.85 12.60 0.81
CA GLU A 448 31.73 11.88 1.76
C GLU A 448 31.36 12.13 3.23
N HIS A 449 30.77 13.29 3.55
CA HIS A 449 30.52 13.70 4.93
C HIS A 449 29.03 13.89 5.24
N GLN A 450 28.61 13.39 6.41
CA GLN A 450 27.24 13.51 6.90
C GLN A 450 26.88 14.94 7.35
N CYS A 451 27.87 15.78 7.69
CA CYS A 451 27.64 17.20 7.96
C CYS A 451 27.11 17.93 6.73
N ASP A 452 27.63 17.59 5.55
CA ASP A 452 27.27 18.23 4.29
C ASP A 452 25.79 17.95 3.93
N GLN A 453 25.27 16.77 4.29
CA GLN A 453 23.86 16.42 4.09
C GLN A 453 22.92 17.21 5.01
N ASN A 454 23.30 17.38 6.28
CA ASN A 454 22.50 18.12 7.26
C ASN A 454 22.48 19.62 6.95
N GLU A 455 23.62 20.17 6.53
CA GLU A 455 23.74 21.56 6.11
C GLU A 455 23.00 21.81 4.79
N LEU A 456 23.11 20.92 3.81
CA LEU A 456 22.30 20.97 2.59
C LEU A 456 20.80 20.97 2.90
N LEU A 457 20.33 20.11 3.81
CA LEU A 457 18.93 20.08 4.22
C LEU A 457 18.50 21.39 4.89
N ALA A 458 19.32 21.94 5.79
CA ALA A 458 19.05 23.21 6.43
C ALA A 458 18.96 24.36 5.40
N MET A 459 19.86 24.37 4.42
CA MET A 459 19.86 25.36 3.35
C MET A 459 18.63 25.24 2.45
N LEU A 460 18.19 24.02 2.10
CA LEU A 460 17.00 23.79 1.28
C LEU A 460 15.69 24.18 1.99
N LEU A 461 15.63 24.04 3.31
CA LEU A 461 14.43 24.38 4.09
C LEU A 461 14.36 25.86 4.49
N SER A 462 15.48 26.59 4.40
CA SER A 462 15.57 28.00 4.74
C SER A 462 15.21 28.90 3.56
N SER A 463 14.47 29.98 3.83
CA SER A 463 14.20 31.04 2.85
C SER A 463 15.38 32.00 2.64
N GLN A 464 16.42 31.91 3.48
CA GLN A 464 17.57 32.82 3.48
C GLN A 464 18.67 32.42 2.50
N HIS A 465 18.68 31.16 2.03
CA HIS A 465 19.68 30.67 1.08
C HIS A 465 19.08 30.60 -0.32
N SER A 466 19.79 31.18 -1.29
CA SER A 466 19.39 31.13 -2.69
C SER A 466 19.83 29.82 -3.34
N LEU A 467 19.22 29.45 -4.48
CA LEU A 467 19.64 28.30 -5.27
C LEU A 467 21.13 28.41 -5.67
N GLU A 468 21.64 29.62 -5.91
CA GLU A 468 23.06 29.87 -6.16
C GLU A 468 23.94 29.53 -4.96
N THR A 469 23.53 29.95 -3.75
CA THR A 469 24.26 29.61 -2.52
C THR A 469 24.33 28.09 -2.32
N ILE A 470 23.24 27.39 -2.59
CA ILE A 470 23.17 25.92 -2.47
C ILE A 470 24.05 25.24 -3.53
N MET A 471 24.08 25.74 -4.76
CA MET A 471 24.99 25.20 -5.79
C MET A 471 26.46 25.41 -5.44
N ASN A 472 26.82 26.57 -4.88
CA ASN A 472 28.20 26.87 -4.47
C ASN A 472 28.63 25.99 -3.29
N PHE A 473 27.71 25.75 -2.34
CA PHE A 473 27.92 24.80 -1.25
C PHE A 473 28.21 23.38 -1.79
N LEU A 474 27.36 22.88 -2.68
CA LEU A 474 27.53 21.55 -3.29
C LEU A 474 28.80 21.40 -4.13
N ALA A 475 29.31 22.50 -4.69
CA ALA A 475 30.58 22.52 -5.42
C ALA A 475 31.80 22.45 -4.49
N ALA A 476 31.65 22.85 -3.23
CA ALA A 476 32.70 22.81 -2.22
C ALA A 476 32.76 21.48 -1.45
N CYS A 477 31.72 20.64 -1.54
CA CYS A 477 31.68 19.34 -0.85
C CYS A 477 32.58 18.28 -1.51
N SER A 478 33.18 17.42 -0.70
CA SER A 478 34.04 16.32 -1.16
C SER A 478 33.21 15.10 -1.60
N VAL A 479 33.60 14.45 -2.70
CA VAL A 479 32.82 13.40 -3.39
C VAL A 479 33.58 12.06 -3.40
N SER A 480 32.89 10.98 -3.01
CA SER A 480 33.48 9.65 -2.79
C SER A 480 33.92 8.99 -4.11
N LYS A 481 35.19 8.57 -4.25
CA LYS A 481 35.64 7.75 -5.40
C LYS A 481 35.18 6.28 -5.25
N LEU A 482 34.22 5.86 -6.07
CA LEU A 482 33.77 4.46 -6.19
C LEU A 482 34.92 3.52 -6.62
N GLN A 483 35.38 2.64 -5.72
CA GLN A 483 36.20 1.48 -6.07
C GLN A 483 35.32 0.23 -6.20
N VAL A 484 35.19 -0.27 -7.42
CA VAL A 484 34.64 -1.59 -7.72
C VAL A 484 35.71 -2.64 -7.39
N ILE A 485 35.51 -3.45 -6.35
CA ILE A 485 36.33 -4.63 -6.07
C ILE A 485 35.47 -5.88 -6.23
N SER A 486 35.61 -6.54 -7.38
CA SER A 486 35.14 -7.89 -7.62
C SER A 486 36.21 -8.90 -7.21
N LYS A 487 35.95 -9.71 -6.17
CA LYS A 487 36.65 -11.00 -5.98
C LYS A 487 35.64 -12.05 -5.52
N THR A 488 35.27 -12.92 -6.45
CA THR A 488 34.68 -14.23 -6.21
C THR A 488 35.75 -15.20 -5.71
N LEU A 489 35.40 -16.04 -4.72
CA LEU A 489 36.15 -17.25 -4.36
C LEU A 489 35.19 -18.45 -4.37
N PRO A 490 35.65 -19.66 -4.78
CA PRO A 490 34.76 -20.79 -5.06
C PRO A 490 34.61 -21.79 -3.91
N VAL A 491 33.37 -22.32 -3.81
CA VAL A 491 32.95 -23.74 -3.66
C VAL A 491 33.30 -24.52 -2.39
N ASN A 492 32.25 -25.07 -1.74
CA ASN A 492 32.07 -26.53 -1.60
C ASN A 492 30.63 -26.89 -1.17
N SER A 493 29.94 -27.63 -2.04
CA SER A 493 28.60 -28.17 -1.82
C SER A 493 28.69 -29.51 -1.09
N SER A 494 28.42 -29.52 0.21
CA SER A 494 28.06 -30.74 0.93
C SER A 494 26.56 -31.03 0.73
N SER A 495 26.24 -32.31 0.57
CA SER A 495 24.89 -32.82 0.34
C SER A 495 23.99 -32.57 1.56
N TYR A 496 23.29 -31.45 1.60
CA TYR A 496 22.29 -31.19 2.65
C TYR A 496 20.95 -31.84 2.30
N VAL A 497 20.35 -32.50 3.29
CA VAL A 497 18.98 -33.02 3.23
C VAL A 497 18.03 -31.84 2.96
N LYS A 498 17.31 -31.87 1.84
CA LYS A 498 16.45 -30.78 1.39
C LYS A 498 15.24 -30.63 2.31
N LYS A 499 15.28 -29.68 3.25
CA LYS A 499 14.16 -29.37 4.15
C LYS A 499 13.00 -28.74 3.39
N ARG A 500 11.76 -28.98 3.85
CA ARG A 500 10.55 -28.38 3.27
C ARG A 500 9.57 -27.91 4.34
N PHE A 501 8.90 -26.79 4.04
CA PHE A 501 7.74 -26.35 4.81
C PHE A 501 6.53 -27.19 4.44
N LYS A 502 5.84 -27.72 5.46
CA LYS A 502 4.54 -28.36 5.33
C LYS A 502 3.51 -27.50 6.04
N PHE A 503 2.56 -26.97 5.27
CA PHE A 503 1.40 -26.26 5.80
C PHE A 503 0.56 -27.20 6.67
N LEU A 504 0.15 -26.71 7.84
CA LEU A 504 -0.70 -27.45 8.78
C LEU A 504 -2.12 -26.88 8.80
N TRP A 505 -2.24 -25.59 9.14
CA TRP A 505 -3.51 -24.88 9.20
C TRP A 505 -3.31 -23.37 9.11
N SER A 506 -4.39 -22.64 8.87
CA SER A 506 -4.44 -21.18 8.95
C SER A 506 -5.76 -20.72 9.58
N THR A 507 -5.70 -19.69 10.42
CA THR A 507 -6.88 -19.14 11.08
C THR A 507 -6.98 -17.63 10.83
N SER A 508 -8.12 -17.18 10.32
CA SER A 508 -8.36 -15.76 10.05
C SER A 508 -8.54 -14.97 11.34
N LEU A 509 -7.95 -13.78 11.39
CA LEU A 509 -8.22 -12.72 12.37
C LEU A 509 -8.85 -11.49 11.70
N ASN A 510 -9.49 -11.62 10.54
CA ASN A 510 -10.30 -10.61 9.83
C ASN A 510 -9.56 -9.35 9.31
N LYS A 511 -8.41 -8.99 9.87
CA LYS A 511 -7.48 -8.00 9.34
C LYS A 511 -6.03 -8.42 9.60
N CYS A 512 -5.09 -7.65 9.07
CA CYS A 512 -3.64 -7.85 9.21
C CYS A 512 -3.21 -8.32 10.61
N VAL A 513 -2.33 -9.31 10.62
CA VAL A 513 -1.75 -9.91 11.83
C VAL A 513 -0.29 -9.48 11.93
N ASP A 514 -0.04 -8.26 12.41
CA ASP A 514 1.32 -7.75 12.65
C ASP A 514 1.85 -8.14 14.05
N SER A 515 0.97 -8.48 15.00
CA SER A 515 1.36 -8.94 16.32
C SER A 515 2.14 -10.25 16.22
N ALA A 516 3.23 -10.35 16.97
CA ALA A 516 4.01 -11.59 17.05
C ALA A 516 3.24 -12.64 17.89
N PRO A 517 3.02 -13.86 17.38
CA PRO A 517 2.35 -14.90 18.14
C PRO A 517 3.11 -15.26 19.42
N CYS A 518 2.35 -15.57 20.47
CA CYS A 518 2.86 -15.96 21.77
C CYS A 518 2.40 -17.38 22.10
N ILE A 519 3.35 -18.25 22.43
CA ILE A 519 3.06 -19.63 22.85
C ILE A 519 2.71 -19.62 24.34
N VAL A 520 1.65 -20.34 24.71
CA VAL A 520 1.19 -20.47 26.09
C VAL A 520 1.12 -21.96 26.46
N GLY A 521 2.07 -22.40 27.28
CA GLY A 521 2.32 -23.82 27.51
C GLY A 521 2.69 -24.55 26.21
N ASP A 522 2.33 -25.82 26.09
CA ASP A 522 2.63 -26.63 24.90
C ASP A 522 1.41 -26.82 23.99
N LYS A 523 0.33 -26.08 24.23
CA LYS A 523 -0.97 -26.34 23.60
C LYS A 523 -1.57 -25.14 22.90
N TRP A 524 -1.26 -23.92 23.33
CA TRP A 524 -1.97 -22.73 22.87
C TRP A 524 -1.05 -21.71 22.22
N VAL A 525 -1.58 -20.99 21.22
CA VAL A 525 -0.95 -19.82 20.62
C VAL A 525 -1.91 -18.63 20.67
N CYS A 526 -1.46 -17.52 21.26
CA CYS A 526 -2.20 -16.27 21.36
C CYS A 526 -1.66 -15.25 20.35
N VAL A 527 -2.54 -14.58 19.61
CA VAL A 527 -2.13 -13.52 18.68
C VAL A 527 -3.23 -12.46 18.51
N GLY A 528 -2.80 -11.19 18.39
CA GLY A 528 -3.66 -10.03 18.13
C GLY A 528 -3.67 -9.61 16.65
N SER A 529 -4.63 -8.76 16.28
CA SER A 529 -4.77 -8.27 14.91
C SER A 529 -5.28 -6.83 14.83
N HIS A 530 -5.34 -6.29 13.62
CA HIS A 530 -5.87 -4.95 13.36
C HIS A 530 -7.40 -4.91 13.26
N SER A 531 -8.08 -6.05 13.40
CA SER A 531 -9.54 -6.09 13.50
C SER A 531 -10.02 -5.94 14.93
N HIS A 532 -9.09 -5.62 15.84
CA HIS A 532 -9.31 -5.52 17.27
C HIS A 532 -9.58 -6.88 17.94
N ILE A 533 -9.35 -7.97 17.20
CA ILE A 533 -9.52 -9.34 17.68
C ILE A 533 -8.17 -9.89 18.14
N LEU A 534 -8.16 -10.47 19.33
CA LEU A 534 -7.14 -11.37 19.84
C LEU A 534 -7.73 -12.78 19.93
N LYS A 535 -7.02 -13.77 19.40
CA LYS A 535 -7.42 -15.18 19.50
C LYS A 535 -6.39 -15.98 20.27
N THR A 536 -6.88 -16.91 21.09
CA THR A 536 -6.13 -18.06 21.58
C THR A 536 -6.55 -19.28 20.79
N LEU A 537 -5.60 -19.92 20.13
CA LEU A 537 -5.84 -21.05 19.23
C LEU A 537 -5.13 -22.29 19.76
N ASP A 538 -5.73 -23.46 19.52
CA ASP A 538 -5.04 -24.75 19.68
C ASP A 538 -3.89 -24.84 18.66
N THR A 539 -2.70 -25.16 19.14
CA THR A 539 -1.48 -25.25 18.32
C THR A 539 -1.58 -26.34 17.25
N GLN A 540 -2.27 -27.45 17.50
CA GLN A 540 -2.38 -28.56 16.55
C GLN A 540 -3.50 -28.33 15.53
N LEU A 541 -4.66 -27.85 15.99
CA LEU A 541 -5.87 -27.76 15.16
C LEU A 541 -6.10 -26.37 14.54
N GLY A 542 -5.50 -25.31 15.09
CA GLY A 542 -5.80 -23.93 14.73
C GLY A 542 -7.19 -23.45 15.17
N ALA A 543 -7.93 -24.30 15.90
CA ALA A 543 -9.27 -24.00 16.37
C ALA A 543 -9.24 -22.95 17.50
N PRO A 544 -10.16 -21.98 17.50
CA PRO A 544 -10.21 -20.97 18.55
C PRO A 544 -10.69 -21.55 19.87
N MET A 545 -9.87 -21.41 20.90
CA MET A 545 -10.23 -21.68 22.30
C MET A 545 -10.90 -20.46 22.93
N ALA A 546 -10.36 -19.27 22.66
CA ALA A 546 -10.91 -18.01 23.12
C ALA A 546 -10.78 -16.93 22.06
N VAL A 547 -11.74 -16.02 22.03
CA VAL A 547 -11.75 -14.84 21.18
C VAL A 547 -12.04 -13.64 22.08
N LEU A 548 -11.16 -12.65 22.05
CA LEU A 548 -11.28 -11.41 22.80
C LEU A 548 -11.31 -10.25 21.79
N GLU A 549 -12.32 -9.41 21.87
CA GLU A 549 -12.42 -8.19 21.08
C GLU A 549 -12.09 -6.98 21.97
N LEU A 550 -11.10 -6.20 21.56
CA LEU A 550 -10.70 -4.96 22.22
C LEU A 550 -11.19 -3.74 21.42
N PRO A 551 -11.14 -2.52 21.97
CA PRO A 551 -11.65 -1.33 21.29
C PRO A 551 -10.84 -0.87 20.06
N ASP A 552 -9.57 -1.30 19.92
CA ASP A 552 -8.67 -0.87 18.84
C ASP A 552 -7.67 -1.98 18.46
N ARG A 553 -6.79 -1.68 17.50
CA ARG A 553 -5.74 -2.55 16.96
C ARG A 553 -4.82 -3.12 18.03
N ILE A 554 -4.47 -4.39 17.86
CA ILE A 554 -3.59 -5.15 18.75
C ILE A 554 -2.35 -5.56 17.97
N GLU A 555 -1.28 -4.76 18.05
CA GLU A 555 0.06 -5.12 17.52
C GLU A 555 1.00 -5.66 18.59
N CYS A 556 0.69 -5.38 19.86
CA CYS A 556 1.48 -5.81 20.99
C CYS A 556 1.52 -7.35 21.06
N LYS A 557 2.71 -7.92 21.29
CA LYS A 557 2.83 -9.35 21.60
C LYS A 557 2.24 -9.61 22.99
N VAL A 558 1.51 -10.71 23.15
CA VAL A 558 0.97 -11.12 24.45
C VAL A 558 2.12 -11.55 25.37
N GLU A 559 2.10 -11.10 26.62
CA GLU A 559 2.99 -11.54 27.69
C GLU A 559 2.22 -12.45 28.66
N ILE A 560 2.80 -13.59 29.02
CA ILE A 560 2.22 -14.50 30.00
C ILE A 560 2.88 -14.28 31.35
N VAL A 561 2.06 -14.02 32.37
CA VAL A 561 2.52 -13.71 33.72
C VAL A 561 1.98 -14.75 34.69
N SER A 562 2.88 -15.39 35.45
CA SER A 562 2.51 -16.32 36.51
C SER A 562 1.99 -15.56 37.74
N ASN A 563 0.78 -15.88 38.19
CA ASN A 563 0.31 -15.43 39.50
C ASN A 563 0.66 -16.49 40.57
N MET A 564 0.98 -16.05 41.79
CA MET A 564 1.41 -16.90 42.92
C MET A 564 0.36 -17.98 43.30
N ASN A 565 -0.89 -17.83 42.84
CA ASN A 565 -1.97 -18.80 42.98
C ASN A 565 -2.31 -19.44 41.62
N THR A 566 -1.49 -20.40 41.18
CA THR A 566 -1.71 -21.43 40.12
C THR A 566 -2.38 -21.06 38.79
N SER A 567 -2.64 -19.78 38.51
CA SER A 567 -3.34 -19.30 37.32
C SER A 567 -2.44 -18.33 36.55
N TYR A 568 -2.16 -18.67 35.30
CA TYR A 568 -1.45 -17.80 34.37
C TYR A 568 -2.39 -16.70 33.88
N ILE A 569 -1.89 -15.46 33.86
CA ILE A 569 -2.60 -14.29 33.36
C ILE A 569 -1.92 -13.85 32.07
N ALA A 570 -2.70 -13.64 31.01
CA ALA A 570 -2.19 -13.06 29.77
C ALA A 570 -2.36 -11.54 29.82
N VAL A 571 -1.36 -10.82 29.34
CA VAL A 571 -1.35 -9.36 29.31
C VAL A 571 -1.02 -8.87 27.92
N VAL A 572 -1.76 -7.86 27.44
CA VAL A 572 -1.54 -7.29 26.11
C VAL A 572 -1.81 -5.78 26.12
N GLY A 573 -1.02 -5.04 25.36
CA GLY A 573 -1.25 -3.62 25.08
C GLY A 573 -2.13 -3.42 23.85
N CYS A 574 -2.92 -2.35 23.85
CA CYS A 574 -3.82 -2.00 22.76
C CYS A 574 -3.61 -0.55 22.30
N TYR A 575 -4.07 -0.24 21.08
CA TYR A 575 -3.99 1.09 20.51
C TYR A 575 -4.95 2.11 21.15
N ASP A 576 -5.96 1.60 21.85
CA ASP A 576 -6.90 2.39 22.66
C ASP A 576 -6.28 2.95 23.95
N GLN A 577 -4.94 2.89 24.07
CA GLN A 577 -4.15 3.38 25.18
C GLN A 577 -4.21 2.53 26.45
N HIS A 578 -4.91 1.40 26.43
CA HIS A 578 -5.06 0.52 27.59
C HIS A 578 -4.15 -0.71 27.53
N VAL A 579 -3.68 -1.14 28.70
CA VAL A 579 -3.15 -2.48 28.92
C VAL A 579 -4.24 -3.36 29.53
N TYR A 580 -4.41 -4.56 28.99
CA TYR A 580 -5.44 -5.52 29.37
C TYR A 580 -4.81 -6.77 29.98
N ALA A 581 -5.30 -7.19 31.13
CA ALA A 581 -5.04 -8.52 31.66
C ALA A 581 -6.28 -9.38 31.53
N PHE A 582 -6.10 -10.57 30.98
CA PHE A 582 -7.20 -11.47 30.64
C PHE A 582 -6.80 -12.93 30.85
N ASN A 583 -7.82 -13.78 30.91
CA ASN A 583 -7.65 -15.21 30.91
C ASN A 583 -7.59 -15.70 29.45
N PHE A 584 -6.44 -16.25 29.04
CA PHE A 584 -6.24 -16.68 27.66
C PHE A 584 -7.10 -17.88 27.26
N THR A 585 -7.65 -18.65 28.20
CA THR A 585 -8.48 -19.84 27.90
C THR A 585 -9.93 -19.52 27.60
N ASN A 586 -10.47 -18.40 28.11
CA ASN A 586 -11.88 -18.03 27.89
C ASN A 586 -12.09 -16.56 27.48
N GLY A 587 -11.03 -15.76 27.37
CA GLY A 587 -11.09 -14.35 26.96
C GLY A 587 -11.55 -13.39 28.06
N HIS A 588 -11.83 -13.87 29.28
CA HIS A 588 -12.34 -13.01 30.36
C HIS A 588 -11.30 -11.96 30.78
N ILE A 589 -11.64 -10.68 30.65
CA ILE A 589 -10.79 -9.56 31.09
C ILE A 589 -10.87 -9.43 32.61
N TYR A 590 -9.74 -9.55 33.29
CA TYR A 590 -9.63 -9.35 34.74
C TYR A 590 -9.58 -7.87 35.12
N TRP A 591 -8.84 -7.08 34.34
CA TRP A 591 -8.71 -5.65 34.52
C TRP A 591 -8.12 -5.00 33.26
N ARG A 592 -8.33 -3.69 33.15
CA ARG A 592 -7.70 -2.83 32.15
C ARG A 592 -7.26 -1.53 32.80
N ILE A 593 -6.17 -0.95 32.33
CA ILE A 593 -5.61 0.31 32.86
C ILE A 593 -5.23 1.19 31.67
N ASP A 594 -5.74 2.42 31.65
CA ASP A 594 -5.38 3.45 30.68
C ASP A 594 -4.01 4.05 31.02
N LEU A 595 -3.08 4.03 30.05
CA LEU A 595 -1.71 4.52 30.19
C LEU A 595 -1.46 5.84 29.44
N GLY A 596 -2.48 6.44 28.81
CA GLY A 596 -2.41 7.74 28.14
C GLY A 596 -1.62 7.76 26.83
N GLY A 597 -1.39 6.59 26.22
CA GLY A 597 -0.78 6.48 24.90
C GLY A 597 -0.83 5.05 24.36
N LEU A 598 -0.89 4.90 23.04
CA LEU A 598 -0.98 3.59 22.38
C LEU A 598 0.21 2.69 22.76
N ILE A 599 -0.03 1.38 22.79
CA ILE A 599 0.95 0.40 23.29
C ILE A 599 1.30 -0.58 22.17
N LYS A 600 2.56 -0.56 21.74
CA LYS A 600 3.11 -1.47 20.71
C LYS A 600 4.11 -2.46 21.29
N ALA A 601 4.94 -1.99 22.22
CA ALA A 601 5.94 -2.80 22.87
C ALA A 601 5.28 -3.88 23.75
N LYS A 602 5.84 -5.09 23.74
CA LYS A 602 5.46 -6.18 24.63
C LYS A 602 5.67 -5.75 26.09
N PRO A 603 4.67 -5.87 26.98
CA PRO A 603 4.87 -5.73 28.41
C PRO A 603 5.95 -6.68 28.92
N LEU A 604 6.71 -6.24 29.92
CA LEU A 604 7.74 -7.05 30.56
C LEU A 604 7.33 -7.35 31.99
N SER A 605 7.15 -8.63 32.30
CA SER A 605 6.99 -9.06 33.68
C SER A 605 8.33 -9.01 34.42
N CYS A 606 8.37 -8.29 35.54
CA CYS A 606 9.52 -8.20 36.43
C CYS A 606 9.12 -8.65 37.84
N ALA A 607 10.10 -8.90 38.72
CA ALA A 607 9.84 -9.33 40.10
C ALA A 607 8.94 -8.34 40.88
N THR A 608 8.93 -7.07 40.50
CA THR A 608 8.20 -5.99 41.18
C THR A 608 6.83 -5.69 40.59
N GLY A 609 6.57 -6.11 39.36
CA GLY A 609 5.37 -5.75 38.63
C GLY A 609 5.56 -5.82 37.12
N LEU A 610 4.64 -5.20 36.40
CA LEU A 610 4.61 -5.17 34.95
C LEU A 610 5.14 -3.84 34.43
N VAL A 611 6.28 -3.86 33.73
CA VAL A 611 6.82 -2.69 33.04
C VAL A 611 6.20 -2.61 31.65
N VAL A 612 5.59 -1.47 31.33
CA VAL A 612 4.92 -1.23 30.05
C VAL A 612 5.48 0.05 29.43
N ALA A 613 5.86 -0.04 28.16
CA ALA A 613 6.33 1.10 27.39
C ALA A 613 5.27 1.52 26.35
N THR A 614 5.06 2.83 26.23
CA THR A 614 3.91 3.40 25.52
C THR A 614 4.34 4.58 24.64
N TYR A 615 3.39 5.15 23.90
CA TYR A 615 3.55 6.39 23.14
C TYR A 615 3.07 7.62 23.91
N GLY A 616 2.88 7.50 25.23
CA GLY A 616 2.37 8.60 26.06
C GLY A 616 3.29 9.83 26.04
N GLU A 617 2.67 11.00 25.90
CA GLU A 617 3.40 12.27 25.85
C GLU A 617 3.96 12.66 27.23
N GLN A 618 3.18 12.47 28.30
CA GLN A 618 3.59 12.78 29.67
C GLN A 618 4.46 11.69 30.28
N PHE A 619 4.05 10.43 30.16
CA PHE A 619 4.80 9.26 30.64
C PHE A 619 4.77 8.19 29.56
N ASN A 620 5.95 7.70 29.16
CA ASN A 620 6.08 6.66 28.14
C ASN A 620 6.63 5.35 28.69
N VAL A 621 7.00 5.29 29.98
CA VAL A 621 7.33 4.05 30.70
C VAL A 621 6.62 4.04 32.04
N VAL A 622 5.91 2.96 32.33
CA VAL A 622 5.17 2.80 33.58
C VAL A 622 5.41 1.42 34.16
N CYS A 623 5.35 1.30 35.48
CA CYS A 623 5.35 0.02 36.17
C CYS A 623 4.07 -0.12 37.00
N ILE A 624 3.39 -1.26 36.82
CA ILE A 624 2.08 -1.54 37.39
C ILE A 624 2.20 -2.74 38.32
N SER A 625 1.65 -2.62 39.52
CA SER A 625 1.54 -3.76 40.43
C SER A 625 0.45 -4.70 39.94
N LEU A 626 0.80 -5.96 39.69
CA LEU A 626 -0.18 -7.00 39.29
C LEU A 626 -1.16 -7.33 40.42
N LYS A 627 -0.77 -7.08 41.69
CA LYS A 627 -1.60 -7.34 42.86
C LYS A 627 -2.58 -6.20 43.13
N THR A 628 -2.10 -4.96 43.15
CA THR A 628 -2.94 -3.79 43.51
C THR A 628 -3.55 -3.09 42.30
N LYS A 629 -3.06 -3.36 41.09
CA LYS A 629 -3.49 -2.72 39.83
C LYS A 629 -3.23 -1.21 39.79
N ASN A 630 -2.37 -0.72 40.68
CA ASN A 630 -1.95 0.66 40.76
C ASN A 630 -0.55 0.85 40.17
N TYR A 631 -0.27 2.09 39.76
CA TYR A 631 1.08 2.51 39.40
C TYR A 631 2.03 2.34 40.59
N ILE A 632 3.14 1.65 40.37
CA ILE A 632 4.30 1.68 41.27
C ILE A 632 5.09 2.96 40.99
N TRP A 633 5.33 3.24 39.70
CA TRP A 633 5.97 4.46 39.23
C TRP A 633 5.62 4.72 37.76
N ARG A 634 5.80 5.97 37.33
CA ARG A 634 5.66 6.42 35.94
C ARG A 634 6.82 7.34 35.60
N LYS A 635 7.37 7.22 34.40
CA LYS A 635 8.57 7.94 33.97
C LYS A 635 8.43 8.38 32.50
N LYS A 636 8.96 9.56 32.21
CA LYS A 636 9.28 9.98 30.85
C LYS A 636 10.74 9.67 30.55
N ILE A 637 10.98 8.92 29.48
CA ILE A 637 12.31 8.59 28.97
C ILE A 637 12.42 9.12 27.55
N GLY A 638 13.36 10.03 27.29
CA GLY A 638 13.46 10.71 26.00
C GLY A 638 12.21 11.53 25.66
N THR A 639 12.06 11.88 24.38
CA THR A 639 11.02 12.81 23.89
C THR A 639 9.90 12.10 23.11
N LYS A 640 10.17 10.94 22.52
CA LYS A 640 9.23 10.20 21.67
C LYS A 640 8.70 8.93 22.34
N GLY A 641 7.69 8.31 21.72
CA GLY A 641 7.15 7.02 22.14
C GLY A 641 8.16 5.88 22.05
N ILE A 642 7.77 4.71 22.55
CA ILE A 642 8.62 3.52 22.58
C ILE A 642 7.99 2.40 21.77
N PHE A 643 8.73 1.95 20.75
CA PHE A 643 8.37 0.80 19.93
C PHE A 643 9.09 -0.47 20.40
N ALA A 644 10.38 -0.35 20.73
CA ALA A 644 11.21 -1.46 21.19
C ALA A 644 10.67 -2.07 22.48
N ASN A 645 10.62 -3.40 22.56
CA ASN A 645 10.26 -4.10 23.78
C ASN A 645 11.26 -3.78 24.91
N PRO A 646 10.80 -3.46 26.13
CA PRO A 646 11.63 -3.49 27.33
C PRO A 646 12.30 -4.85 27.50
N VAL A 647 13.56 -4.86 27.91
CA VAL A 647 14.32 -6.10 28.14
C VAL A 647 14.86 -6.13 29.55
N ALA A 648 14.60 -7.22 30.27
CA ALA A 648 15.18 -7.43 31.60
C ALA A 648 16.68 -7.70 31.45
N MET A 649 17.49 -6.91 32.17
CA MET A 649 18.92 -7.18 32.32
C MET A 649 19.16 -8.22 33.43
N ASN A 650 18.37 -8.13 34.49
CA ASN A 650 18.26 -9.08 35.58
C ASN A 650 16.88 -8.93 36.26
N SER A 651 16.67 -9.54 37.42
CA SER A 651 15.39 -9.53 38.14
C SER A 651 14.89 -8.13 38.57
N ARG A 652 15.76 -7.13 38.59
CA ARG A 652 15.46 -5.77 39.11
C ARG A 652 15.73 -4.65 38.12
N GLU A 653 16.36 -4.92 36.98
CA GLU A 653 16.87 -3.90 36.09
C GLU A 653 16.40 -4.13 34.66
N VAL A 654 15.99 -3.04 34.01
CA VAL A 654 15.36 -3.07 32.69
C VAL A 654 16.08 -2.09 31.77
N ILE A 655 16.33 -2.53 30.55
CA ILE A 655 16.81 -1.70 29.45
C ILE A 655 15.62 -1.22 28.62
N ILE A 656 15.58 0.08 28.36
CA ILE A 656 14.56 0.74 27.54
C ILE A 656 15.23 1.52 26.42
N CYS A 657 14.67 1.41 25.21
CA CYS A 657 15.08 2.17 24.03
C CYS A 657 13.89 2.93 23.44
N THR A 658 14.11 4.14 22.94
CA THR A 658 13.06 5.06 22.50
C THR A 658 13.20 5.47 21.04
N LEU A 659 12.11 5.99 20.46
CA LEU A 659 12.08 6.47 19.08
C LEU A 659 12.80 7.80 18.85
N ASP A 660 13.36 8.43 19.90
CA ASP A 660 14.24 9.60 19.75
C ASP A 660 15.73 9.23 19.88
N GLY A 661 16.04 7.93 19.89
CA GLY A 661 17.41 7.42 19.99
C GLY A 661 17.91 7.27 21.42
N SER A 662 17.11 7.58 22.43
CA SER A 662 17.51 7.40 23.82
C SER A 662 17.51 5.92 24.21
N TYR A 663 18.51 5.50 24.98
CA TYR A 663 18.53 4.20 25.63
C TYR A 663 19.04 4.32 27.07
N CYS A 664 18.49 3.52 27.96
CA CYS A 664 18.75 3.66 29.39
C CYS A 664 18.60 2.35 30.14
N ARG A 665 19.15 2.34 31.36
CA ARG A 665 18.92 1.33 32.36
C ARG A 665 18.14 1.92 33.53
N ILE A 666 17.08 1.24 33.93
CA ILE A 666 16.19 1.66 35.02
C ILE A 666 15.96 0.53 36.02
N LEU A 667 15.73 0.89 37.27
CA LEU A 667 15.30 -0.06 38.31
C LEU A 667 13.80 -0.33 38.21
N SER A 668 13.41 -1.61 38.10
CA SER A 668 12.02 -2.05 37.92
C SER A 668 11.12 -1.74 39.13
N ASN A 669 11.71 -1.62 40.33
CA ASN A 669 10.98 -1.38 41.58
C ASN A 669 10.63 0.10 41.82
N SER A 670 11.41 1.03 41.28
CA SER A 670 11.39 2.45 41.66
C SER A 670 11.37 3.40 40.47
N GLY A 671 11.72 2.93 39.27
CA GLY A 671 11.85 3.78 38.09
C GLY A 671 13.05 4.74 38.16
N ILE A 672 13.98 4.49 39.09
CA ILE A 672 15.23 5.22 39.17
C ILE A 672 16.05 4.92 37.92
N LEU A 673 16.49 5.98 37.27
CA LEU A 673 17.34 5.94 36.08
C LEU A 673 18.78 5.77 36.54
N LEU A 674 19.39 4.62 36.24
CA LEU A 674 20.79 4.35 36.59
C LEU A 674 21.73 5.09 35.62
N TRP A 675 21.40 5.07 34.33
CA TRP A 675 22.06 5.88 33.32
C TRP A 675 21.14 6.08 32.10
N LEU A 676 21.41 7.12 31.34
CA LEU A 676 20.75 7.45 30.07
C LEU A 676 21.80 7.88 29.06
N ARG A 677 21.64 7.39 27.84
CA ARG A 677 22.50 7.66 26.69
C ARG A 677 21.61 7.86 25.46
N LYS A 678 22.20 8.38 24.40
CA LYS A 678 21.48 8.76 23.19
C LYS A 678 22.28 8.43 21.94
N CYS A 679 21.66 7.70 21.03
CA CYS A 679 22.10 7.47 19.67
C CYS A 679 21.71 8.66 18.77
N GLU A 680 22.32 8.73 17.58
CA GLU A 680 22.05 9.81 16.62
C GLU A 680 20.69 9.65 15.96
N SER A 681 20.19 8.41 15.86
CA SER A 681 18.94 8.06 15.21
C SER A 681 17.97 7.29 16.11
N PRO A 682 16.67 7.22 15.75
CA PRO A 682 15.67 6.44 16.46
C PRO A 682 16.07 4.97 16.66
N ILE A 683 15.63 4.37 17.77
CA ILE A 683 15.80 2.94 18.05
C ILE A 683 14.44 2.25 17.99
N PHE A 684 14.22 1.47 16.93
CA PHE A 684 13.03 0.60 16.78
C PHE A 684 13.31 -0.82 17.25
N SER A 685 14.54 -1.28 17.05
CA SER A 685 14.97 -2.63 17.40
C SER A 685 14.96 -2.83 18.91
N SER A 686 14.41 -3.95 19.39
CA SER A 686 14.59 -4.36 20.78
C SER A 686 16.07 -4.62 21.05
N PRO A 687 16.62 -4.10 22.17
CA PRO A 687 18.00 -4.35 22.54
C PRO A 687 18.19 -5.81 22.93
N VAL A 688 19.44 -6.26 22.97
CA VAL A 688 19.78 -7.56 23.58
C VAL A 688 20.81 -7.36 24.67
N VAL A 689 20.64 -8.09 25.77
CA VAL A 689 21.58 -8.09 26.90
C VAL A 689 22.44 -9.34 26.81
N ILE A 690 23.75 -9.17 26.93
CA ILE A 690 24.73 -10.24 27.13
C ILE A 690 25.24 -10.09 28.57
N SER A 691 24.58 -10.76 29.50
CA SER A 691 24.81 -10.55 30.94
C SER A 691 26.21 -11.00 31.41
N GLU A 692 26.77 -12.07 30.82
CA GLU A 692 28.10 -12.59 31.18
C GLU A 692 29.23 -11.57 30.93
N ASP A 693 29.09 -10.80 29.85
CA ASP A 693 30.07 -9.79 29.45
C ASP A 693 29.71 -8.38 29.94
N SER A 694 28.57 -8.22 30.62
CA SER A 694 28.01 -6.93 31.03
C SER A 694 27.90 -5.95 29.84
N VAL A 695 27.38 -6.43 28.70
CA VAL A 695 27.16 -5.58 27.51
C VAL A 695 25.72 -5.64 27.02
N ILE A 696 25.29 -4.58 26.35
CA ILE A 696 24.03 -4.50 25.62
C ILE A 696 24.30 -4.21 24.16
N LEU A 697 23.49 -4.77 23.30
CA LEU A 697 23.48 -4.51 21.86
C LEU A 697 22.24 -3.67 21.52
N VAL A 698 22.46 -2.55 20.86
CA VAL A 698 21.41 -1.59 20.46
C VAL A 698 21.54 -1.31 18.97
N ALA A 699 20.44 -1.43 18.21
CA ALA A 699 20.44 -1.11 16.79
C ALA A 699 19.59 0.12 16.47
N GLU A 700 20.20 1.14 15.87
CA GLU A 700 19.49 2.35 15.43
C GLU A 700 19.07 2.28 13.95
N VAL A 701 18.08 3.09 13.61
CA VAL A 701 17.52 3.21 12.25
C VAL A 701 18.53 3.76 11.24
N ALA A 702 19.67 4.32 11.67
CA ALA A 702 20.77 4.67 10.77
C ALA A 702 21.54 3.45 10.23
N GLY A 703 21.17 2.23 10.64
CA GLY A 703 21.85 1.02 10.22
C GLY A 703 23.13 0.74 11.01
N LYS A 704 23.20 1.21 12.25
CA LYS A 704 24.32 0.95 13.15
C LYS A 704 23.88 0.01 14.28
N VAL A 705 24.71 -0.99 14.56
CA VAL A 705 24.57 -1.90 15.70
C VAL A 705 25.69 -1.58 16.68
N HIS A 706 25.32 -1.07 17.85
CA HIS A 706 26.21 -0.64 18.91
C HIS A 706 26.36 -1.72 19.97
N ILE A 707 27.60 -1.98 20.39
CA ILE A 707 27.92 -2.64 21.65
C ILE A 707 28.12 -1.53 22.67
N CYS A 708 27.32 -1.54 23.73
CA CYS A 708 27.44 -0.62 24.84
C CYS A 708 27.70 -1.38 26.14
N ASN A 709 28.44 -0.77 27.06
CA ASN A 709 28.63 -1.30 28.39
C ASN A 709 27.31 -1.23 29.18
N ALA A 710 26.88 -2.32 29.80
CA ALA A 710 25.59 -2.41 30.49
C ALA A 710 25.57 -1.63 31.82
N GLU A 711 26.74 -1.39 32.43
CA GLU A 711 26.87 -0.69 33.72
C GLU A 711 26.76 0.82 33.60
N ASN A 712 27.32 1.41 32.55
CA ASN A 712 27.34 2.87 32.37
C ASN A 712 26.71 3.35 31.04
N GLY A 713 26.35 2.44 30.15
CA GLY A 713 25.78 2.74 28.83
C GLY A 713 26.80 3.23 27.80
N GLU A 714 28.09 3.28 28.09
CA GLU A 714 29.10 3.81 27.16
C GLU A 714 29.24 2.95 25.92
N LEU A 715 29.34 3.62 24.76
CA LEU A 715 29.56 2.98 23.49
C LEU A 715 30.96 2.38 23.45
N MET A 716 31.06 1.08 23.20
CA MET A 716 32.32 0.34 23.09
C MET A 716 32.71 0.12 21.63
N LYS A 717 31.75 -0.30 20.79
CA LYS A 717 31.98 -0.61 19.38
C LYS A 717 30.72 -0.44 18.54
N THR A 718 30.88 -0.15 17.26
CA THR A 718 29.77 -0.05 16.30
C THR A 718 30.06 -0.87 15.06
N PHE A 719 29.07 -1.62 14.59
CA PHE A 719 29.01 -2.20 13.25
C PHE A 719 28.04 -1.39 12.39
N CYS A 720 28.40 -1.13 11.13
CA CYS A 720 27.58 -0.35 10.20
C CYS A 720 27.08 -1.23 9.06
N ALA A 721 25.77 -1.46 8.99
CA ALA A 721 25.09 -2.09 7.86
C ALA A 721 24.80 -1.10 6.72
N GLY A 722 24.70 0.20 7.01
CA GLY A 722 24.51 1.27 6.02
C GLY A 722 23.05 1.50 5.58
N TYR A 723 22.10 0.73 6.12
CA TYR A 723 20.67 0.86 5.85
C TYR A 723 19.83 0.61 7.10
N PRO A 724 18.58 1.11 7.16
CA PRO A 724 17.76 1.01 8.36
C PRO A 724 17.57 -0.40 8.93
N ILE A 725 17.67 -0.51 10.26
CA ILE A 725 17.42 -1.75 11.01
C ILE A 725 16.12 -1.56 11.82
N PHE A 726 15.08 -2.29 11.43
CA PHE A 726 13.77 -2.29 12.11
C PHE A 726 13.50 -3.57 12.88
N SER A 727 14.14 -4.68 12.50
CA SER A 727 14.00 -5.96 13.19
C SER A 727 14.69 -5.92 14.57
N ALA A 728 14.19 -6.70 15.53
CA ALA A 728 14.89 -6.90 16.79
C ALA A 728 16.19 -7.68 16.55
N LEU A 729 17.22 -7.37 17.34
CA LEU A 729 18.43 -8.19 17.38
C LEU A 729 18.10 -9.55 18.02
N THR A 730 18.63 -10.63 17.45
CA THR A 730 18.45 -11.99 17.96
C THR A 730 19.81 -12.60 18.23
N ILE A 731 20.01 -13.19 19.42
CA ILE A 731 21.27 -13.85 19.77
C ILE A 731 21.09 -15.36 19.77
N LEU A 732 22.05 -16.04 19.16
CA LEU A 732 22.31 -17.45 19.42
C LEU A 732 23.57 -17.57 20.28
N GLU A 733 23.40 -18.22 21.43
CA GLU A 733 24.51 -18.58 22.30
C GLU A 733 25.18 -19.84 21.72
N ASP A 734 26.46 -19.71 21.40
CA ASP A 734 27.31 -20.82 20.96
C ASP A 734 28.04 -21.40 22.18
N ILE A 735 28.61 -22.60 22.06
CA ILE A 735 29.42 -23.18 23.15
C ILE A 735 30.75 -22.39 23.26
N GLY A 736 30.87 -21.50 24.25
CA GLY A 736 32.08 -20.69 24.54
C GLY A 736 31.83 -19.16 24.62
N SER A 737 32.86 -18.32 24.45
CA SER A 737 32.78 -16.84 24.50
C SER A 737 32.34 -16.16 23.19
N LYS A 738 31.75 -16.94 22.27
CA LYS A 738 31.39 -16.52 20.91
C LYS A 738 29.86 -16.54 20.79
N ARG A 739 29.27 -15.45 20.32
CA ARG A 739 27.80 -15.33 20.16
C ARG A 739 27.47 -14.82 18.77
N ASN A 740 26.43 -15.37 18.15
CA ASN A 740 25.95 -14.88 16.84
C ASN A 740 24.81 -13.90 17.05
N VAL A 741 24.94 -12.70 16.48
CA VAL A 741 23.93 -11.64 16.50
C VAL A 741 23.30 -11.56 15.11
N LEU A 742 22.01 -11.83 15.04
CA LEU A 742 21.22 -11.86 13.81
C LEU A 742 20.26 -10.69 13.76
N PHE A 743 20.12 -10.08 12.58
CA PHE A 743 19.08 -9.09 12.33
C PHE A 743 18.76 -9.00 10.83
N GLY A 744 17.51 -8.62 10.55
CA GLY A 744 17.08 -8.20 9.23
C GLY A 744 17.27 -6.70 9.03
N CYS A 745 17.70 -6.31 7.83
CA CYS A 745 17.92 -4.94 7.45
C CYS A 745 17.01 -4.54 6.28
N TYR A 746 16.75 -3.24 6.18
CA TYR A 746 15.91 -2.66 5.14
C TYR A 746 16.51 -2.80 3.73
N ASP A 747 17.82 -3.04 3.62
CA ASP A 747 18.53 -3.34 2.37
C ASP A 747 18.22 -4.73 1.77
N LYS A 748 17.21 -5.42 2.29
CA LYS A 748 16.79 -6.78 1.91
C LYS A 748 17.78 -7.87 2.33
N HIS A 749 18.72 -7.59 3.24
CA HIS A 749 19.66 -8.60 3.74
C HIS A 749 19.37 -9.01 5.18
N VAL A 750 19.58 -10.30 5.45
CA VAL A 750 19.76 -10.85 6.80
C VAL A 750 21.26 -10.83 7.11
N TYR A 751 21.62 -10.24 8.24
CA TYR A 751 23.00 -10.17 8.72
C TYR A 751 23.21 -11.15 9.85
N CYS A 752 24.36 -11.82 9.85
CA CYS A 752 24.87 -12.58 10.98
C CYS A 752 26.24 -12.04 11.38
N LEU A 753 26.31 -11.43 12.56
CA LEU A 753 27.54 -10.93 13.15
C LEU A 753 28.02 -11.89 14.24
N ARG A 754 29.33 -11.98 14.42
CA ARG A 754 29.97 -12.69 15.52
C ARG A 754 30.41 -11.68 16.56
N TYR A 755 29.79 -11.75 17.73
CA TYR A 755 30.27 -11.10 18.93
C TYR A 755 31.33 -11.98 19.60
N GLN A 756 32.45 -11.37 20.00
CA GLN A 756 33.50 -12.01 20.79
C GLN A 756 33.99 -11.10 21.90
N SER A 757 34.03 -11.63 23.12
CA SER A 757 34.67 -11.00 24.27
C SER A 757 36.17 -11.32 24.27
N LEU A 758 37.02 -10.29 24.30
CA LEU A 758 38.48 -10.44 24.35
C LEU A 758 38.93 -10.24 25.81
N VAL A 759 39.43 -11.30 26.42
CA VAL A 759 40.03 -11.21 27.75
C VAL A 759 41.45 -10.66 27.62
N GLU A 760 41.65 -9.38 27.86
CA GLU A 760 42.98 -8.79 28.07
C GLU A 760 43.29 -8.66 29.56
N LYS A 761 44.57 -8.76 29.92
CA LYS A 761 45.11 -8.66 31.31
C LYS A 761 45.04 -7.24 31.89
N THR A 762 44.26 -6.34 31.31
CA THR A 762 44.11 -4.92 31.68
C THR A 762 42.64 -4.60 31.95
N LEU A 763 42.36 -3.65 32.85
CA LEU A 763 41.02 -3.31 33.41
C LEU A 763 39.93 -2.91 32.39
N GLN A 764 40.19 -2.93 31.07
CA GLN A 764 39.19 -2.69 30.02
C GLN A 764 39.01 -3.95 29.16
N ARG A 765 37.80 -4.54 29.22
CA ARG A 765 37.42 -5.67 28.36
C ARG A 765 37.21 -5.19 26.93
N ALA A 766 38.07 -5.62 26.00
CA ALA A 766 37.89 -5.35 24.59
C ALA A 766 36.84 -6.31 23.98
N CYS A 767 36.10 -5.86 22.96
CA CYS A 767 35.12 -6.69 22.26
C CYS A 767 35.20 -6.49 20.75
N LYS A 768 34.75 -7.49 19.99
CA LYS A 768 34.66 -7.45 18.52
C LYS A 768 33.26 -7.83 18.05
N LEU A 769 32.91 -7.29 16.88
CA LEU A 769 31.66 -7.57 16.18
C LEU A 769 31.95 -7.71 14.69
N ASP A 770 32.19 -8.95 14.26
CA ASP A 770 32.66 -9.27 12.91
C ASP A 770 31.52 -9.83 12.05
N LEU A 771 31.41 -9.42 10.79
CA LEU A 771 30.42 -9.98 9.87
C LEU A 771 30.81 -11.42 9.49
N LEU A 772 29.96 -12.39 9.79
CA LEU A 772 30.14 -13.78 9.33
C LEU A 772 29.62 -13.95 7.90
N TRP A 773 28.37 -13.59 7.70
CA TRP A 773 27.72 -13.63 6.39
C TRP A 773 26.57 -12.63 6.35
N LYS A 774 26.21 -12.23 5.12
CA LYS A 774 24.99 -11.50 4.83
C LYS A 774 24.25 -12.20 3.69
N LYS A 775 22.94 -12.37 3.83
CA LYS A 775 22.11 -13.09 2.84
C LYS A 775 21.01 -12.18 2.32
N GLN A 776 21.03 -11.93 1.02
CA GLN A 776 19.97 -11.18 0.34
C GLN A 776 18.69 -12.02 0.20
N LEU A 777 17.55 -11.41 0.52
CA LEU A 777 16.19 -11.90 0.29
C LEU A 777 15.49 -11.06 -0.80
N GLU A 778 14.26 -11.43 -1.15
CA GLU A 778 13.50 -10.79 -2.25
C GLU A 778 13.04 -9.34 -1.92
N SER A 779 12.84 -9.03 -0.64
CA SER A 779 12.29 -7.75 -0.19
C SER A 779 12.79 -7.34 1.21
N ASN A 780 12.35 -6.17 1.68
CA ASN A 780 12.76 -5.60 2.97
C ASN A 780 12.36 -6.52 4.14
N ILE A 781 13.11 -6.45 5.24
CA ILE A 781 12.94 -7.34 6.39
C ILE A 781 12.62 -6.51 7.64
N PHE A 782 11.40 -6.68 8.16
CA PHE A 782 10.95 -6.04 9.40
C PHE A 782 10.78 -7.05 10.54
N ALA A 783 10.34 -8.26 10.23
CA ALA A 783 10.22 -9.35 11.19
C ALA A 783 11.61 -9.73 11.74
N SER A 784 11.66 -10.00 13.04
CA SER A 784 12.91 -10.42 13.69
C SER A 784 13.26 -11.84 13.28
N PRO A 785 14.54 -12.14 12.95
CA PRO A 785 14.96 -13.51 12.69
C PRO A 785 14.66 -14.41 13.89
N LEU A 786 14.21 -15.63 13.65
CA LEU A 786 13.97 -16.63 14.70
C LEU A 786 14.96 -17.77 14.56
N VAL A 787 15.71 -18.04 15.62
CA VAL A 787 16.62 -19.20 15.66
C VAL A 787 15.83 -20.45 16.06
N ILE A 788 16.00 -21.53 15.31
CA ILE A 788 15.36 -22.82 15.57
C ILE A 788 16.38 -23.96 15.46
N SER A 789 16.25 -24.97 16.32
CA SER A 789 17.07 -26.18 16.27
C SER A 789 16.26 -27.33 15.69
N LEU A 790 16.79 -28.02 14.67
CA LEU A 790 16.16 -29.15 13.99
C LEU A 790 17.21 -30.25 13.77
N GLN A 791 16.97 -31.44 14.33
CA GLN A 791 17.82 -32.64 14.11
C GLN A 791 19.32 -32.33 14.24
N GLU A 792 19.72 -31.74 15.37
CA GLU A 792 21.12 -31.39 15.71
C GLU A 792 21.74 -30.23 14.92
N ALA A 793 21.04 -29.66 13.93
CA ALA A 793 21.48 -28.47 13.21
C ALA A 793 20.64 -27.23 13.60
N VAL A 794 21.26 -26.05 13.57
CA VAL A 794 20.62 -24.78 13.91
C VAL A 794 20.35 -23.98 12.64
N TYR A 795 19.13 -23.45 12.55
CA TYR A 795 18.65 -22.69 11.41
C TYR A 795 18.10 -21.33 11.86
N VAL A 796 18.04 -20.41 10.91
CA VAL A 796 17.46 -19.09 11.09
C VAL A 796 16.26 -18.97 10.16
N LEU A 797 15.09 -18.77 10.76
CA LEU A 797 13.88 -18.43 10.05
C LEU A 797 13.79 -16.91 9.87
N CYS A 798 13.64 -16.45 8.64
CA CYS A 798 13.52 -15.04 8.30
C CYS A 798 12.29 -14.80 7.44
N CYS A 799 11.56 -13.71 7.70
CA CYS A 799 10.39 -13.33 6.92
C CYS A 799 10.60 -11.95 6.28
N SER A 800 10.20 -11.78 5.02
CA SER A 800 10.29 -10.50 4.31
C SER A 800 8.90 -9.97 3.90
N THR A 801 8.84 -8.69 3.55
CA THR A 801 7.60 -8.00 3.16
C THR A 801 6.94 -8.53 1.89
N SER A 802 7.59 -9.40 1.10
CA SER A 802 7.00 -10.05 -0.07
C SER A 802 6.18 -11.29 0.27
N GLY A 803 6.00 -11.59 1.57
CA GLY A 803 5.39 -12.84 2.04
C GLY A 803 6.36 -14.01 2.07
N LEU A 804 7.65 -13.80 1.80
CA LEU A 804 8.66 -14.85 1.82
C LEU A 804 8.99 -15.26 3.25
N ILE A 805 8.94 -16.57 3.50
CA ILE A 805 9.48 -17.24 4.68
C ILE A 805 10.71 -18.03 4.20
N ALA A 806 11.89 -17.68 4.70
CA ALA A 806 13.15 -18.31 4.34
C ALA A 806 13.75 -19.04 5.55
N LEU A 807 14.22 -20.26 5.35
CA LEU A 807 15.00 -21.03 6.31
C LEU A 807 16.46 -21.01 5.87
N LEU A 808 17.32 -20.40 6.68
CA LEU A 808 18.75 -20.26 6.41
C LEU A 808 19.56 -21.14 7.36
N HIS A 809 20.66 -21.72 6.89
CA HIS A 809 21.63 -22.38 7.78
C HIS A 809 22.42 -21.35 8.58
N ILE A 810 22.57 -21.54 9.89
CA ILE A 810 23.17 -20.51 10.77
C ILE A 810 24.62 -20.20 10.43
N GLU A 811 25.41 -21.19 10.00
CA GLU A 811 26.85 -21.00 9.81
C GLU A 811 27.18 -20.38 8.45
N THR A 812 26.39 -20.69 7.42
CA THR A 812 26.70 -20.35 6.02
C THR A 812 25.80 -19.26 5.46
N GLY A 813 24.64 -19.01 6.08
CA GLY A 813 23.59 -18.16 5.52
C GLY A 813 22.94 -18.75 4.25
N GLU A 814 23.22 -20.01 3.93
CA GLU A 814 22.64 -20.69 2.77
C GLU A 814 21.14 -20.92 2.97
N MET A 815 20.35 -20.68 1.93
CA MET A 815 18.90 -20.86 1.98
C MET A 815 18.56 -22.33 1.74
N ILE A 816 18.05 -22.99 2.77
CA ILE A 816 17.74 -24.42 2.77
C ILE A 816 16.31 -24.67 2.29
N ALA A 817 15.37 -23.81 2.71
CA ALA A 817 13.98 -23.90 2.31
C ALA A 817 13.36 -22.49 2.19
N LYS A 818 12.32 -22.38 1.36
CA LYS A 818 11.51 -21.17 1.31
C LYS A 818 10.04 -21.49 1.08
N TYR A 819 9.17 -20.61 1.58
CA TYR A 819 7.73 -20.62 1.34
C TYR A 819 7.26 -19.19 1.08
N LYS A 820 6.19 -18.99 0.31
CA LYS A 820 5.68 -17.64 0.00
C LYS A 820 4.19 -17.56 0.31
N LEU A 821 3.85 -16.66 1.23
CA LEU A 821 2.48 -16.24 1.54
C LEU A 821 1.98 -15.19 0.53
N SER A 822 0.68 -14.92 0.54
CA SER A 822 0.01 -14.07 -0.45
C SER A 822 0.16 -12.57 -0.18
N ALA A 823 0.57 -12.20 1.04
CA ALA A 823 0.72 -10.80 1.48
C ALA A 823 1.98 -10.60 2.35
N GLU A 824 2.19 -9.37 2.80
CA GLU A 824 3.39 -8.97 3.55
C GLU A 824 3.46 -9.60 4.96
N ILE A 825 4.66 -9.93 5.41
CA ILE A 825 4.91 -10.43 6.77
C ILE A 825 5.68 -9.37 7.57
N PHE A 826 5.02 -8.83 8.59
CA PHE A 826 5.63 -7.96 9.61
C PHE A 826 5.72 -8.64 10.98
N SER A 827 4.87 -9.65 11.21
CA SER A 827 4.86 -10.45 12.43
C SER A 827 6.16 -11.23 12.58
N THR A 828 6.82 -11.08 13.73
CA THR A 828 7.96 -11.92 14.11
C THR A 828 7.45 -13.33 14.41
N PRO A 829 7.94 -14.38 13.71
CA PRO A 829 7.45 -15.74 13.89
C PRO A 829 7.79 -16.30 15.28
N CYS A 830 7.06 -17.34 15.72
CA CYS A 830 7.43 -18.14 16.88
C CYS A 830 7.45 -19.64 16.54
N ASN A 831 8.10 -20.44 17.39
CA ASN A 831 8.26 -21.88 17.20
C ASN A 831 7.87 -22.63 18.48
N LEU A 832 7.19 -23.77 18.31
CA LEU A 832 6.95 -24.79 19.33
C LEU A 832 7.17 -26.16 18.69
N ASN A 833 8.13 -26.95 19.17
CA ASN A 833 8.35 -28.34 18.72
C ASN A 833 8.41 -28.52 17.19
N ASN A 834 9.17 -27.68 16.48
CA ASN A 834 9.34 -27.65 15.01
C ASN A 834 8.09 -27.19 14.24
N GLN A 835 7.09 -26.69 14.96
CA GLN A 835 5.92 -26.05 14.42
C GLN A 835 6.06 -24.53 14.54
N ILE A 836 5.99 -23.85 13.41
CA ILE A 836 6.15 -22.40 13.30
C ILE A 836 4.79 -21.75 13.17
N PHE A 837 4.60 -20.63 13.86
CA PHE A 837 3.41 -19.77 13.74
C PHE A 837 3.80 -18.39 13.24
N ILE A 838 3.11 -17.89 12.22
CA ILE A 838 3.45 -16.63 11.55
C ILE A 838 2.17 -15.84 11.23
N GLY A 839 2.10 -14.60 11.68
CA GLY A 839 1.05 -13.67 11.27
C GLY A 839 1.34 -13.02 9.91
N CYS A 840 0.32 -12.87 9.08
CA CYS A 840 0.43 -12.27 7.75
C CYS A 840 -0.62 -11.16 7.55
N ARG A 841 -0.33 -10.23 6.64
CA ARG A 841 -1.24 -9.13 6.28
C ARG A 841 -2.38 -9.53 5.35
N ASP A 842 -2.44 -10.80 4.95
CA ASP A 842 -3.61 -11.42 4.32
C ASP A 842 -4.71 -11.79 5.31
N ASN A 843 -4.54 -11.38 6.59
CA ASN A 843 -5.45 -11.54 7.71
C ASN A 843 -5.36 -12.88 8.46
N PHE A 844 -4.39 -13.74 8.13
CA PHE A 844 -4.29 -15.06 8.75
C PHE A 844 -3.08 -15.19 9.68
N LEU A 845 -3.26 -16.01 10.73
CA LEU A 845 -2.16 -16.70 11.39
C LEU A 845 -1.98 -18.05 10.70
N TYR A 846 -0.77 -18.33 10.22
CA TYR A 846 -0.39 -19.59 9.60
C TYR A 846 0.38 -20.48 10.55
N SER A 847 0.20 -21.79 10.41
CA SER A 847 1.03 -22.80 11.04
C SER A 847 1.71 -23.72 10.03
N PHE A 848 3.01 -23.94 10.23
CA PHE A 848 3.85 -24.79 9.39
C PHE A 848 4.66 -25.77 10.24
N SER A 849 4.94 -26.96 9.71
CA SER A 849 6.00 -27.83 10.22
C SER A 849 7.18 -27.82 9.24
N ILE A 850 8.40 -28.04 9.76
CA ILE A 850 9.59 -28.25 8.94
C ILE A 850 9.98 -29.73 9.01
N HIS A 851 10.10 -30.36 7.83
CA HIS A 851 10.55 -31.74 7.67
C HIS A 851 11.91 -31.78 6.98
#